data_AF-A0A1V6FG06-F1
#
_entry.id   AF-A0A1V6FG06-F1
#
_cell.length_a   1.000
_cell.length_b   1.000
_cell.length_c   1.000
_cell.angle_alpha   90.00
_cell.angle_beta   90.00
_cell.angle_gamma   90.00
#
_symmetry.space_group_name_H-M   'P 1'
#
loop_
_entity.id
_entity.type
_entity.pdbx_description
1 polymer ?
#
loop_
_entity_poly.entity_id
_entity_poly.type
_entity_poly.pdbx_seq_one_letter_code
_entity_poly.pdbx_strand_id
1 'polypeptide(L)'
;MPTSLSPALLCLTLSAALILTLNAQPAHQTLDLLSKEHARCKIVRPETTSRIEWQAINLLRNAMQAKGVRLPVITDAAEKDVSGTEIVLGQTNREAQASVTFDRIALGSEGFQIKVVGRRVFILGGGEHGTKKGVQHFLRTFVQEKPVDSLTLPADYDYAEPQKYAISDVEIAGQSLADFAIIPLADDPKPAALLRDLIFQHTGLWLEIAAPDAPKKPAIVFSSQKPEAAGSFELLEQKGDVILKTDLPGGFVRGLHAFFASVVSPSKGTLAMPETYAFRKTFGTAVLYSDFGARGDGVTDDIEAIIRAHAFANQHNLPVKADRDAKYYIGGTDATAFIQTDTDFGNAEFLIDDTNVENRTTAIFVVTSKLESHPIEGVKNLKRQQTNLGVTLPRRSLVCATDSNVKRYIRYGANQNQGSSQTDIFIVETNGDIDPKTPLLWDFDQITELAAYPIDTIQLKITGGRFTTRANAHESKYAYYNRSLAIRRSNTLVEGLEHYVVDEGDHGAPYGGFINIFRCSDVTVRDTILTGHKTYRTIGSAGTTVSMGTYDISLNRATNVSFINCRQTNDINDRTYWGIMGSNYCKNLLYDGCSLSRFDAHMGVANATIRNSTIGSAGISVTGTGTLLLENTTANGSNLVGLRTDYGCTWEGDFIIRNCVFIPGGGGKISASLIGGSYSGQHDFGYTCYMPKTITIDGLHIDDRNHPDTYEGAAIFANFNRNNTDDTYAEKYPYVRGEEVILKNVTTASGKPLRTCDNAHIFKDVKIRFVDKD
;
A
#
# COMPACT_ATOMS: atom_id res chain seq x y z
N MET A 1 -70.58 -75.45 -29.92
CA MET A 1 -69.19 -75.95 -29.80
C MET A 1 -68.34 -75.25 -30.86
N PRO A 2 -67.02 -75.14 -30.66
CA PRO A 2 -66.29 -74.14 -29.89
C PRO A 2 -65.75 -73.01 -30.82
N THR A 3 -64.87 -72.17 -30.25
CA THR A 3 -63.81 -71.36 -30.90
C THR A 3 -64.10 -69.89 -31.30
N SER A 4 -63.42 -69.01 -30.56
CA SER A 4 -62.40 -68.06 -31.04
C SER A 4 -62.67 -66.55 -30.81
N LEU A 5 -61.68 -65.95 -30.09
CA LEU A 5 -61.06 -64.62 -30.25
C LEU A 5 -61.95 -63.36 -30.09
N SER A 6 -61.52 -62.18 -29.59
CA SER A 6 -60.32 -61.65 -28.89
C SER A 6 -60.62 -60.14 -28.60
N PRO A 7 -59.67 -59.22 -28.31
CA PRO A 7 -59.58 -58.54 -27.00
C PRO A 7 -59.60 -57.00 -27.11
N ALA A 8 -60.44 -56.30 -26.36
CA ALA A 8 -60.26 -54.85 -26.12
C ALA A 8 -61.19 -54.39 -25.01
N LEU A 9 -60.73 -53.44 -24.19
CA LEU A 9 -61.51 -52.70 -23.18
C LEU A 9 -61.91 -53.48 -21.92
N LEU A 10 -60.93 -53.87 -21.09
CA LEU A 10 -61.16 -53.84 -19.63
C LEU A 10 -59.85 -53.70 -18.81
N CYS A 11 -58.86 -52.98 -19.36
CA CYS A 11 -57.52 -52.86 -18.78
C CYS A 11 -57.13 -51.42 -18.35
N LEU A 12 -58.08 -50.54 -18.01
CA LEU A 12 -57.77 -49.10 -17.84
C LEU A 12 -58.22 -48.42 -16.55
N THR A 13 -58.65 -49.12 -15.50
CA THR A 13 -59.05 -48.41 -14.25
C THR A 13 -58.60 -49.03 -12.94
N LEU A 14 -57.76 -50.06 -12.91
CA LEU A 14 -57.30 -50.65 -11.63
C LEU A 14 -55.79 -50.87 -11.47
N SER A 15 -54.94 -50.42 -12.40
CA SER A 15 -53.47 -50.52 -12.29
C SER A 15 -52.76 -49.21 -11.93
N ALA A 16 -53.46 -48.07 -11.86
CA ALA A 16 -52.84 -46.77 -11.57
C ALA A 16 -52.74 -46.44 -10.07
N ALA A 17 -53.57 -47.03 -9.21
CA ALA A 17 -53.63 -46.66 -7.79
C ALA A 17 -52.64 -47.43 -6.88
N LEU A 18 -52.05 -48.54 -7.35
CA LEU A 18 -51.14 -49.36 -6.52
C LEU A 18 -49.65 -49.28 -6.94
N ILE A 19 -49.35 -48.68 -8.09
CA ILE A 19 -47.96 -48.45 -8.56
C ILE A 19 -47.44 -47.05 -8.13
N LEU A 20 -48.33 -46.15 -7.70
CA LEU A 20 -47.96 -44.79 -7.27
C LEU A 20 -47.61 -44.64 -5.77
N THR A 21 -47.64 -45.71 -4.99
CA THR A 21 -47.30 -45.67 -3.54
C THR A 21 -45.98 -46.34 -3.17
N LEU A 22 -45.19 -46.81 -4.16
CA LEU A 22 -43.90 -47.48 -3.92
C LEU A 22 -42.67 -46.78 -4.53
N ASN A 23 -42.83 -45.60 -5.15
CA ASN A 23 -41.71 -44.83 -5.72
C ASN A 23 -41.81 -43.31 -5.47
N ALA A 24 -42.43 -42.88 -4.38
CA ALA A 24 -42.24 -41.52 -3.90
C ALA A 24 -41.01 -41.50 -2.98
N GLN A 25 -39.84 -41.15 -3.53
CA GLN A 25 -38.77 -40.61 -2.68
C GLN A 25 -39.38 -39.46 -1.86
N PRO A 26 -39.12 -39.37 -0.54
CA PRO A 26 -39.58 -38.23 0.23
C PRO A 26 -39.05 -36.96 -0.44
N ALA A 27 -39.92 -35.95 -0.61
CA ALA A 27 -39.50 -34.66 -1.11
C ALA A 27 -38.32 -34.17 -0.25
N HIS A 28 -37.13 -34.07 -0.84
CA HIS A 28 -35.97 -33.52 -0.13
C HIS A 28 -36.37 -32.13 0.37
N GLN A 29 -36.49 -31.97 1.69
CA GLN A 29 -36.71 -30.67 2.28
C GLN A 29 -35.55 -29.76 1.87
N THR A 30 -35.85 -28.54 1.46
CA THR A 30 -34.85 -27.57 1.02
C THR A 30 -34.81 -26.37 1.95
N LEU A 31 -33.61 -25.91 2.31
CA LEU A 31 -33.38 -24.67 3.01
C LEU A 31 -33.11 -23.56 1.99
N ASP A 32 -33.96 -22.54 1.94
CA ASP A 32 -33.69 -21.31 1.18
C ASP A 32 -33.16 -20.22 2.12
N LEU A 33 -31.91 -19.83 1.90
CA LEU A 33 -31.25 -18.84 2.75
C LEU A 33 -31.77 -17.41 2.53
N LEU A 34 -32.45 -17.15 1.41
CA LEU A 34 -32.95 -15.81 1.06
C LEU A 34 -34.48 -15.70 1.14
N SER A 35 -35.16 -16.72 1.67
CA SER A 35 -36.62 -16.72 1.82
C SER A 35 -37.13 -15.50 2.59
N LYS A 36 -38.18 -14.88 2.04
CA LYS A 36 -38.87 -13.72 2.65
C LYS A 36 -39.73 -14.09 3.87
N GLU A 37 -39.96 -15.39 4.10
CA GLU A 37 -40.73 -15.89 5.25
C GLU A 37 -39.92 -15.87 6.55
N HIS A 38 -38.67 -15.43 6.50
CA HIS A 38 -37.69 -15.57 7.55
C HIS A 38 -36.86 -14.30 7.77
N ALA A 39 -36.22 -14.21 8.94
CA ALA A 39 -35.25 -13.15 9.20
C ALA A 39 -34.07 -13.24 8.19
N ARG A 40 -33.60 -12.07 7.75
CA ARG A 40 -32.54 -11.93 6.75
C ARG A 40 -31.28 -12.72 7.14
N CYS A 41 -30.77 -13.53 6.21
CA CYS A 41 -29.57 -14.33 6.44
C CYS A 41 -28.35 -13.48 6.78
N LYS A 42 -27.57 -13.95 7.75
CA LYS A 42 -26.33 -13.33 8.25
C LYS A 42 -25.16 -14.30 8.09
N ILE A 43 -23.95 -13.77 7.92
CA ILE A 43 -22.69 -14.52 8.03
C ILE A 43 -22.22 -14.43 9.47
N VAL A 44 -21.99 -15.58 10.12
CA VAL A 44 -21.42 -15.66 11.47
C VAL A 44 -19.95 -16.02 11.34
N ARG A 45 -19.08 -15.22 11.95
CA ARG A 45 -17.63 -15.46 12.01
C ARG A 45 -17.16 -15.70 13.45
N PRO A 46 -16.00 -16.35 13.65
CA PRO A 46 -15.41 -16.52 14.98
C PRO A 46 -15.16 -15.17 15.65
N GLU A 47 -15.08 -15.14 16.97
CA GLU A 47 -14.77 -13.90 17.70
C GLU A 47 -13.41 -13.33 17.26
N THR A 48 -12.39 -14.20 17.25
CA THR A 48 -11.09 -13.97 16.60
C THR A 48 -11.10 -14.61 15.23
N THR A 49 -11.26 -13.82 14.19
CA THR A 49 -11.25 -14.29 12.79
C THR A 49 -9.87 -14.11 12.21
N SER A 50 -9.32 -15.18 11.66
CA SER A 50 -8.02 -15.12 11.01
C SER A 50 -8.07 -14.28 9.73
N ARG A 51 -6.90 -13.89 9.24
CA ARG A 51 -6.75 -13.13 7.99
C ARG A 51 -7.34 -13.90 6.80
N ILE A 52 -7.12 -15.21 6.73
CA ILE A 52 -7.61 -16.07 5.63
C ILE A 52 -9.12 -16.30 5.73
N GLU A 53 -9.65 -16.42 6.94
CA GLU A 53 -11.11 -16.48 7.16
C GLU A 53 -11.79 -15.18 6.76
N TRP A 54 -11.15 -14.02 6.98
CA TRP A 54 -11.66 -12.73 6.47
C TRP A 54 -11.71 -12.68 4.95
N GLN A 55 -10.67 -13.18 4.26
CA GLN A 55 -10.72 -13.34 2.81
C GLN A 55 -11.89 -14.23 2.37
N ALA A 56 -12.15 -15.33 3.08
CA ALA A 56 -13.27 -16.23 2.80
C ALA A 56 -14.62 -15.52 2.99
N ILE A 57 -14.80 -14.78 4.09
CA ILE A 57 -16.00 -13.98 4.36
C ILE A 57 -16.21 -12.93 3.27
N ASN A 58 -15.17 -12.20 2.90
CA ASN A 58 -15.24 -11.15 1.88
C ASN A 58 -15.54 -11.74 0.50
N LEU A 59 -14.97 -12.90 0.17
CA LEU A 59 -15.26 -13.63 -1.06
C LEU A 59 -16.76 -13.97 -1.16
N LEU A 60 -17.33 -14.54 -0.10
CA LEU A 60 -18.77 -14.83 -0.03
C LEU A 60 -19.60 -13.55 -0.14
N ARG A 61 -19.29 -12.54 0.66
CA ARG A 61 -20.03 -11.27 0.71
C ARG A 61 -20.03 -10.57 -0.65
N ASN A 62 -18.88 -10.46 -1.30
CA ASN A 62 -18.73 -9.76 -2.56
C ASN A 62 -19.45 -10.52 -3.69
N ALA A 63 -19.37 -11.85 -3.72
CA ALA A 63 -20.10 -12.67 -4.69
C ALA A 63 -21.62 -12.51 -4.55
N MET A 64 -22.12 -12.46 -3.32
CA MET A 64 -23.55 -12.23 -3.05
C MET A 64 -23.96 -10.78 -3.38
N GLN A 65 -23.11 -9.80 -3.09
CA GLN A 65 -23.36 -8.39 -3.41
C GLN A 65 -23.40 -8.13 -4.92
N ALA A 66 -22.57 -8.80 -5.71
CA ALA A 66 -22.63 -8.75 -7.17
C ALA A 66 -23.98 -9.23 -7.73
N LYS A 67 -24.70 -10.06 -6.96
CA LYS A 67 -26.08 -10.49 -7.22
C LYS A 67 -27.13 -9.60 -6.51
N GLY A 68 -26.77 -8.43 -6.00
CA GLY A 68 -27.71 -7.53 -5.31
C GLY A 68 -28.14 -7.99 -3.91
N VAL A 69 -27.56 -9.08 -3.37
CA VAL A 69 -27.88 -9.61 -2.05
C VAL A 69 -26.82 -9.17 -1.05
N ARG A 70 -27.22 -8.36 -0.06
CA ARG A 70 -26.33 -7.97 1.05
C ARG A 70 -26.54 -8.89 2.25
N LEU A 71 -25.48 -9.55 2.68
CA LEU A 71 -25.43 -10.38 3.88
C LEU A 71 -24.69 -9.63 4.99
N PRO A 72 -25.34 -9.30 6.12
CA PRO A 72 -24.65 -8.77 7.30
C PRO A 72 -23.65 -9.78 7.85
N VAL A 73 -22.49 -9.33 8.29
CA VAL A 73 -21.49 -10.16 9.01
C VAL A 73 -21.59 -9.83 10.49
N ILE A 74 -21.78 -10.85 11.32
CA ILE A 74 -21.84 -10.74 12.78
C ILE A 74 -20.76 -11.62 13.42
N THR A 75 -20.33 -11.25 14.61
CA THR A 75 -19.43 -12.08 15.41
C THR A 75 -20.22 -13.18 16.10
N ASP A 76 -19.55 -14.29 16.40
CA ASP A 76 -20.13 -15.40 17.16
C ASP A 76 -20.67 -14.97 18.55
N ALA A 77 -20.12 -13.89 19.11
CA ALA A 77 -20.57 -13.26 20.35
C ALA A 77 -21.84 -12.40 20.20
N ALA A 78 -22.24 -12.02 18.98
CA ALA A 78 -23.39 -11.16 18.73
C ALA A 78 -24.69 -12.00 18.60
N GLU A 79 -25.65 -11.73 19.49
CA GLU A 79 -27.03 -12.25 19.53
C GLU A 79 -27.23 -13.77 19.73
N LYS A 80 -28.02 -14.12 20.76
CA LYS A 80 -28.54 -15.48 21.01
C LYS A 80 -29.80 -15.81 20.21
N ASP A 81 -30.19 -14.99 19.23
CA ASP A 81 -31.41 -15.24 18.46
C ASP A 81 -31.21 -16.46 17.55
N VAL A 82 -31.78 -17.58 17.97
CA VAL A 82 -31.67 -18.91 17.34
C VAL A 82 -32.63 -19.06 16.14
N SER A 83 -33.46 -18.05 15.86
CA SER A 83 -34.54 -18.13 14.86
C SER A 83 -34.11 -17.71 13.43
N GLY A 84 -32.98 -17.00 13.31
CA GLY A 84 -32.46 -16.51 12.03
C GLY A 84 -31.77 -17.57 11.18
N THR A 85 -31.71 -17.34 9.86
CA THR A 85 -30.88 -18.15 8.95
C THR A 85 -29.43 -17.69 8.99
N GLU A 86 -28.48 -18.62 9.08
CA GLU A 86 -27.06 -18.28 9.27
C GLU A 86 -26.16 -19.06 8.32
N ILE A 87 -25.13 -18.39 7.79
CA ILE A 87 -23.96 -19.05 7.19
C ILE A 87 -22.82 -18.89 8.19
N VAL A 88 -22.40 -19.99 8.80
CA VAL A 88 -21.35 -20.03 9.81
C VAL A 88 -20.04 -20.39 9.13
N LEU A 89 -19.06 -19.49 9.18
CA LEU A 89 -17.73 -19.67 8.60
C LEU A 89 -16.70 -19.80 9.71
N GLY A 90 -15.82 -20.80 9.64
CA GLY A 90 -14.74 -20.98 10.62
C GLY A 90 -15.20 -21.47 11.99
N GLN A 91 -14.26 -21.63 12.93
CA GLN A 91 -14.57 -22.25 14.23
C GLN A 91 -15.41 -21.34 15.14
N THR A 92 -16.62 -21.76 15.47
CA THR A 92 -17.56 -20.96 16.28
C THR A 92 -18.27 -21.78 17.34
N ASN A 93 -18.80 -21.10 18.35
CA ASN A 93 -19.67 -21.71 19.36
C ASN A 93 -21.03 -22.16 18.77
N ARG A 94 -21.38 -21.78 17.53
CA ARG A 94 -22.58 -22.26 16.83
C ARG A 94 -22.55 -23.77 16.58
N GLU A 95 -21.38 -24.38 16.49
CA GLU A 95 -21.20 -25.83 16.36
C GLU A 95 -21.78 -26.54 17.58
N ALA A 96 -21.34 -26.16 18.79
CA ALA A 96 -21.85 -26.70 20.05
C ALA A 96 -23.35 -26.42 20.24
N GLN A 97 -23.81 -25.21 19.90
CA GLN A 97 -25.24 -24.86 19.99
C GLN A 97 -26.14 -25.68 19.05
N ALA A 98 -25.62 -26.09 17.89
CA ALA A 98 -26.32 -26.94 16.94
C ALA A 98 -26.12 -28.44 17.23
N SER A 99 -25.35 -28.80 18.28
CA SER A 99 -24.96 -30.17 18.59
C SER A 99 -24.25 -30.87 17.42
N VAL A 100 -23.39 -30.12 16.72
CA VAL A 100 -22.59 -30.62 15.59
C VAL A 100 -21.12 -30.64 15.97
N THR A 101 -20.41 -31.69 15.57
CA THR A 101 -18.96 -31.82 15.76
C THR A 101 -18.30 -32.06 14.41
N PHE A 102 -17.15 -31.42 14.20
CA PHE A 102 -16.35 -31.53 12.99
C PHE A 102 -14.99 -32.12 13.32
N ASP A 103 -14.60 -33.19 12.64
CA ASP A 103 -13.28 -33.79 12.78
C ASP A 103 -12.27 -33.02 11.93
N ARG A 104 -11.74 -31.94 12.51
CA ARG A 104 -10.79 -31.04 11.84
C ARG A 104 -9.47 -31.71 11.53
N ILE A 105 -9.08 -32.72 12.32
CA ILE A 105 -7.86 -33.49 12.08
C ILE A 105 -8.04 -34.33 10.81
N ALA A 106 -9.17 -35.05 10.70
CA ALA A 106 -9.46 -35.84 9.50
C ALA A 106 -9.65 -34.99 8.23
N LEU A 107 -10.09 -33.73 8.38
CA LEU A 107 -10.17 -32.79 7.25
C LEU A 107 -8.80 -32.31 6.78
N GLY A 108 -7.80 -32.23 7.65
CA GLY A 108 -6.52 -31.59 7.31
C GLY A 108 -6.61 -30.07 7.18
N SER A 109 -5.46 -29.39 7.14
CA SER A 109 -5.40 -27.92 7.10
C SER A 109 -6.09 -27.30 5.86
N GLU A 110 -6.16 -28.06 4.77
CA GLU A 110 -6.71 -27.64 3.48
C GLU A 110 -8.07 -28.27 3.13
N GLY A 111 -8.57 -29.23 3.91
CA GLY A 111 -9.87 -29.83 3.67
C GLY A 111 -11.00 -29.08 4.36
N PHE A 112 -12.23 -29.35 3.94
CA PHE A 112 -13.41 -28.65 4.43
C PHE A 112 -14.65 -29.53 4.49
N GLN A 113 -15.63 -29.09 5.26
CA GLN A 113 -16.96 -29.66 5.31
C GLN A 113 -18.01 -28.55 5.25
N ILE A 114 -19.02 -28.77 4.42
CA ILE A 114 -20.22 -27.93 4.33
C ILE A 114 -21.39 -28.76 4.84
N LYS A 115 -22.03 -28.30 5.91
CA LYS A 115 -23.10 -29.06 6.56
C LYS A 115 -24.29 -28.17 6.89
N VAL A 116 -25.49 -28.62 6.52
CA VAL A 116 -26.75 -27.94 6.84
C VAL A 116 -27.36 -28.59 8.06
N VAL A 117 -27.64 -27.79 9.10
CA VAL A 117 -28.33 -28.24 10.30
C VAL A 117 -29.40 -27.23 10.67
N GLY A 118 -30.66 -27.64 10.51
CA GLY A 118 -31.81 -26.75 10.68
C GLY A 118 -31.74 -25.57 9.70
N ARG A 119 -31.54 -24.36 10.24
CA ARG A 119 -31.49 -23.11 9.47
C ARG A 119 -30.07 -22.56 9.31
N ARG A 120 -29.07 -23.38 9.59
CA ARG A 120 -27.66 -22.98 9.57
C ARG A 120 -26.91 -23.76 8.50
N VAL A 121 -26.08 -23.06 7.74
CA VAL A 121 -25.09 -23.67 6.85
C VAL A 121 -23.73 -23.46 7.46
N PHE A 122 -23.10 -24.53 7.91
CA PHE A 122 -21.72 -24.53 8.37
C PHE A 122 -20.79 -24.72 7.17
N ILE A 123 -19.80 -23.86 7.00
CA ILE A 123 -18.72 -24.01 6.03
C ILE A 123 -17.42 -23.91 6.82
N LEU A 124 -16.77 -25.05 7.05
CA LEU A 124 -15.70 -25.18 8.04
C LEU A 124 -14.53 -25.93 7.43
N GLY A 125 -13.32 -25.41 7.61
CA GLY A 125 -12.09 -26.12 7.30
C GLY A 125 -11.52 -26.88 8.49
N GLY A 126 -10.66 -27.87 8.21
CA GLY A 126 -9.73 -28.37 9.22
C GLY A 126 -8.71 -27.30 9.64
N GLY A 127 -8.44 -26.32 8.76
CA GLY A 127 -7.80 -25.04 9.05
C GLY A 127 -8.43 -23.88 8.27
N GLU A 128 -7.88 -22.67 8.43
CA GLU A 128 -8.38 -21.44 7.79
C GLU A 128 -8.40 -21.49 6.25
N HIS A 129 -7.42 -22.14 5.63
CA HIS A 129 -7.35 -22.36 4.18
C HIS A 129 -8.45 -23.31 3.70
N GLY A 130 -8.73 -24.37 4.47
CA GLY A 130 -9.89 -25.23 4.28
C GLY A 130 -11.19 -24.45 4.29
N THR A 131 -11.39 -23.55 5.26
CA THR A 131 -12.60 -22.70 5.33
C THR A 131 -12.77 -21.87 4.05
N LYS A 132 -11.70 -21.25 3.55
CA LYS A 132 -11.72 -20.49 2.29
C LYS A 132 -12.06 -21.35 1.08
N LYS A 133 -11.49 -22.56 0.97
CA LYS A 133 -11.84 -23.54 -0.07
C LYS A 133 -13.29 -23.97 0.01
N GLY A 134 -13.81 -24.18 1.23
CA GLY A 134 -15.21 -24.47 1.47
C GLY A 134 -16.13 -23.36 0.94
N VAL A 135 -15.78 -22.08 1.17
CA VAL A 135 -16.53 -20.96 0.60
C VAL A 135 -16.46 -20.95 -0.93
N GLN A 136 -15.29 -21.19 -1.52
CA GLN A 136 -15.15 -21.28 -2.98
C GLN A 136 -16.01 -22.40 -3.57
N HIS A 137 -16.01 -23.58 -2.94
CA HIS A 137 -16.88 -24.69 -3.31
C HIS A 137 -18.35 -24.27 -3.20
N PHE A 138 -18.76 -23.71 -2.06
CA PHE A 138 -20.12 -23.23 -1.85
C PHE A 138 -20.59 -22.25 -2.94
N LEU A 139 -19.74 -21.29 -3.30
CA LEU A 139 -20.05 -20.29 -4.33
C LEU A 139 -20.22 -20.93 -5.72
N ARG A 140 -19.33 -21.86 -6.09
CA ARG A 140 -19.43 -22.58 -7.37
C ARG A 140 -20.69 -23.44 -7.42
N THR A 141 -21.00 -24.15 -6.35
CA THR A 141 -22.10 -25.13 -6.30
C THR A 141 -23.48 -24.47 -6.19
N PHE A 142 -23.60 -23.39 -5.40
CA PHE A 142 -24.91 -22.83 -5.04
C PHE A 142 -25.15 -21.41 -5.54
N VAL A 143 -24.12 -20.67 -5.94
CA VAL A 143 -24.25 -19.23 -6.24
C VAL A 143 -24.06 -18.91 -7.72
N GLN A 144 -23.03 -19.42 -8.40
CA GLN A 144 -22.66 -18.94 -9.75
C GLN A 144 -23.73 -19.17 -10.83
N GLU A 145 -24.46 -20.29 -10.82
CA GLU A 145 -25.37 -20.67 -11.92
C GLU A 145 -26.88 -20.51 -11.62
N LYS A 146 -27.25 -19.93 -10.47
CA LYS A 146 -28.65 -19.89 -10.00
C LYS A 146 -29.30 -18.49 -10.05
N PRO A 147 -30.66 -18.41 -10.09
CA PRO A 147 -31.42 -17.16 -10.07
C PRO A 147 -31.04 -16.27 -8.89
N VAL A 148 -31.16 -14.96 -9.09
CA VAL A 148 -30.71 -13.90 -8.17
C VAL A 148 -31.43 -13.92 -6.81
N ASP A 149 -32.65 -14.48 -6.78
CA ASP A 149 -33.61 -14.27 -5.69
C ASP A 149 -33.81 -15.48 -4.76
N SER A 150 -33.06 -16.58 -4.95
CA SER A 150 -33.10 -17.73 -4.04
C SER A 150 -31.74 -18.41 -3.88
N LEU A 151 -31.42 -18.83 -2.65
CA LEU A 151 -30.19 -19.58 -2.34
C LEU A 151 -30.59 -20.87 -1.65
N THR A 152 -30.94 -21.86 -2.46
CA THR A 152 -31.52 -23.12 -1.99
C THR A 152 -30.49 -24.25 -1.90
N LEU A 153 -30.47 -24.91 -0.74
CA LEU A 153 -29.67 -26.10 -0.43
C LEU A 153 -30.57 -27.24 0.08
N PRO A 154 -30.19 -28.52 -0.11
CA PRO A 154 -30.84 -29.63 0.59
C PRO A 154 -30.72 -29.43 2.12
N ALA A 155 -31.81 -29.65 2.86
CA ALA A 155 -31.85 -29.48 4.32
C ALA A 155 -30.98 -30.51 5.07
N ASP A 156 -30.61 -31.60 4.40
CA ASP A 156 -29.73 -32.67 4.85
C ASP A 156 -28.34 -32.63 4.18
N TYR A 157 -27.97 -31.51 3.53
CA TYR A 157 -26.70 -31.41 2.82
C TYR A 157 -25.51 -31.55 3.79
N ASP A 158 -24.68 -32.55 3.54
CA ASP A 158 -23.44 -32.80 4.26
C ASP A 158 -22.39 -33.25 3.25
N TYR A 159 -21.46 -32.35 2.92
CA TYR A 159 -20.37 -32.60 1.99
C TYR A 159 -19.05 -32.30 2.67
N ALA A 160 -18.19 -33.32 2.76
CA ALA A 160 -16.83 -33.19 3.25
C ALA A 160 -15.84 -33.51 2.13
N GLU A 161 -14.82 -32.66 1.98
CA GLU A 161 -13.68 -32.89 1.12
C GLU A 161 -12.42 -32.82 1.98
N PRO A 162 -11.93 -33.97 2.49
CA PRO A 162 -10.70 -34.00 3.25
C PRO A 162 -9.51 -33.63 2.36
N GLN A 163 -8.47 -33.06 2.97
CA GLN A 163 -7.23 -32.77 2.30
C GLN A 163 -6.64 -34.04 1.71
N LYS A 164 -6.28 -33.99 0.43
CA LYS A 164 -5.48 -35.02 -0.21
C LYS A 164 -4.00 -34.69 0.00
N TYR A 165 -3.29 -35.58 0.67
CA TYR A 165 -1.87 -35.43 0.91
C TYR A 165 -1.07 -36.02 -0.24
N ALA A 166 -0.07 -35.28 -0.71
CA ALA A 166 0.85 -35.76 -1.74
C ALA A 166 1.73 -36.90 -1.20
N ILE A 167 2.08 -36.81 0.09
CA ILE A 167 2.82 -37.82 0.82
C ILE A 167 1.81 -38.75 1.50
N SER A 168 1.88 -40.03 1.19
CA SER A 168 1.02 -41.06 1.78
C SER A 168 1.61 -41.70 3.03
N ASP A 169 2.94 -41.66 3.18
CA ASP A 169 3.66 -42.22 4.33
C ASP A 169 5.05 -41.58 4.46
N VAL A 170 5.61 -41.58 5.67
CA VAL A 170 6.99 -41.14 5.93
C VAL A 170 7.68 -42.20 6.76
N GLU A 171 8.77 -42.76 6.25
CA GLU A 171 9.58 -43.75 6.93
C GLU A 171 10.94 -43.17 7.29
N ILE A 172 11.39 -43.36 8.52
CA ILE A 172 12.71 -42.94 9.01
C ILE A 172 13.43 -44.17 9.56
N ALA A 173 14.55 -44.55 8.96
CA ALA A 173 15.28 -45.78 9.27
C ALA A 173 14.37 -47.02 9.32
N GLY A 174 13.38 -47.10 8.42
CA GLY A 174 12.41 -48.19 8.35
C GLY A 174 11.30 -48.17 9.40
N GLN A 175 11.19 -47.11 10.21
CA GLN A 175 10.10 -46.89 11.18
C GLN A 175 9.12 -45.85 10.66
N SER A 176 7.82 -46.02 10.94
CA SER A 176 6.81 -45.03 10.53
C SER A 176 6.94 -43.76 11.37
N LEU A 177 6.84 -42.59 10.72
CA LEU A 177 6.84 -41.30 11.41
C LEU A 177 5.71 -41.20 12.46
N ALA A 178 4.61 -41.94 12.29
CA ALA A 178 3.50 -41.96 13.26
C ALA A 178 3.92 -42.46 14.65
N ASP A 179 5.01 -43.23 14.75
CA ASP A 179 5.54 -43.74 16.02
C ASP A 179 6.46 -42.73 16.74
N PHE A 180 6.81 -41.61 16.09
CA PHE A 180 7.71 -40.61 16.64
C PHE A 180 6.98 -39.59 17.51
N ALA A 181 7.63 -39.15 18.58
CA ALA A 181 7.25 -37.96 19.34
C ALA A 181 8.24 -36.80 19.07
N ILE A 182 7.77 -35.55 19.16
CA ILE A 182 8.61 -34.37 19.07
C ILE A 182 9.06 -33.97 20.48
N ILE A 183 10.36 -33.87 20.70
CA ILE A 183 10.97 -33.43 21.97
C ILE A 183 11.53 -32.01 21.77
N PRO A 184 10.89 -30.98 22.36
CA PRO A 184 11.29 -29.59 22.19
C PRO A 184 12.59 -29.28 22.93
N LEU A 185 13.24 -28.19 22.52
CA LEU A 185 14.33 -27.62 23.30
C LEU A 185 13.73 -26.88 24.50
N ALA A 186 14.24 -27.14 25.71
CA ALA A 186 13.62 -26.69 26.95
C ALA A 186 13.46 -25.15 27.04
N ASP A 187 14.41 -24.40 26.47
CA ASP A 187 14.43 -22.93 26.46
C ASP A 187 13.79 -22.31 25.21
N ASP A 188 13.46 -23.10 24.18
CA ASP A 188 12.73 -22.64 23.00
C ASP A 188 11.79 -23.74 22.46
N PRO A 189 10.56 -23.84 22.99
CA PRO A 189 9.60 -24.86 22.55
C PRO A 189 8.88 -24.50 21.24
N LYS A 190 8.99 -23.26 20.75
CA LYS A 190 8.22 -22.79 19.58
C LYS A 190 8.53 -23.57 18.29
N PRO A 191 9.78 -23.92 17.98
CA PRO A 191 10.10 -24.71 16.78
C PRO A 191 9.44 -26.09 16.75
N ALA A 192 9.16 -26.71 17.91
CA ALA A 192 8.47 -27.99 17.97
C ALA A 192 7.02 -27.88 17.50
N ALA A 193 6.32 -26.80 17.87
CA ALA A 193 4.98 -26.53 17.36
C ALA A 193 5.02 -26.30 15.84
N LEU A 194 5.97 -25.51 15.35
CA LEU A 194 6.16 -25.30 13.91
C LEU A 194 6.41 -26.62 13.16
N LEU A 195 7.29 -27.48 13.67
CA LEU A 195 7.55 -28.78 13.06
C LEU A 195 6.27 -29.62 13.00
N ARG A 196 5.51 -29.72 14.09
CA ARG A 196 4.24 -30.46 14.11
C ARG A 196 3.26 -29.93 13.07
N ASP A 197 3.11 -28.62 12.99
CA ASP A 197 2.17 -27.97 12.08
C ASP A 197 2.60 -28.21 10.61
N LEU A 198 3.90 -28.13 10.32
CA LEU A 198 4.45 -28.44 8.99
C LEU A 198 4.26 -29.93 8.63
N ILE A 199 4.50 -30.86 9.57
CA ILE A 199 4.23 -32.28 9.34
C ILE A 199 2.74 -32.47 9.01
N PHE A 200 1.85 -31.96 9.86
CA PHE A 200 0.41 -32.11 9.67
C PHE A 200 -0.07 -31.52 8.33
N GLN A 201 0.46 -30.37 7.94
CA GLN A 201 0.14 -29.73 6.66
C GLN A 201 0.51 -30.60 5.46
N HIS A 202 1.62 -31.35 5.53
CA HIS A 202 2.15 -32.11 4.40
C HIS A 202 1.77 -33.59 4.38
N THR A 203 1.49 -34.18 5.54
CA THR A 203 1.23 -35.64 5.68
C THR A 203 -0.09 -35.97 6.36
N GLY A 204 -0.73 -35.01 7.03
CA GLY A 204 -1.93 -35.25 7.85
C GLY A 204 -1.63 -35.91 9.20
N LEU A 205 -0.36 -36.20 9.51
CA LEU A 205 0.02 -36.79 10.78
C LEU A 205 0.14 -35.72 11.85
N TRP A 206 -0.64 -35.85 12.92
CA TRP A 206 -0.57 -34.99 14.09
C TRP A 206 0.30 -35.65 15.17
N LEU A 207 1.58 -35.27 15.23
CA LEU A 207 2.51 -35.84 16.20
C LEU A 207 2.36 -35.22 17.59
N GLU A 208 2.62 -36.02 18.62
CA GLU A 208 2.68 -35.57 20.00
C GLU A 208 3.94 -34.73 20.24
N ILE A 209 3.81 -33.63 20.98
CA ILE A 209 4.94 -32.90 21.56
C ILE A 209 5.08 -33.36 23.01
N ALA A 210 6.14 -34.11 23.30
CA ALA A 210 6.41 -34.66 24.63
C ALA A 210 7.20 -33.66 25.50
N ALA A 211 7.27 -33.92 26.81
CA ALA A 211 8.09 -33.12 27.71
C ALA A 211 9.59 -33.25 27.35
N PRO A 212 10.42 -32.19 27.53
CA PRO A 212 11.84 -32.21 27.18
C PRO A 212 12.66 -33.36 27.82
N ASP A 213 12.22 -33.85 28.98
CA ASP A 213 12.86 -34.92 29.77
C ASP A 213 12.21 -36.30 29.57
N ALA A 214 11.20 -36.41 28.71
CA ALA A 214 10.50 -37.66 28.48
C ALA A 214 11.41 -38.71 27.81
N PRO A 215 11.53 -39.94 28.35
CA PRO A 215 12.28 -41.02 27.71
C PRO A 215 11.44 -41.67 26.61
N LYS A 216 11.17 -40.94 25.51
CA LYS A 216 10.49 -41.47 24.32
C LYS A 216 11.49 -41.76 23.20
N LYS A 217 11.36 -42.95 22.60
CA LYS A 217 12.03 -43.37 21.37
C LYS A 217 11.06 -44.20 20.52
N PRO A 218 11.02 -44.03 19.20
CA PRO A 218 11.80 -43.06 18.42
C PRO A 218 11.32 -41.61 18.63
N ALA A 219 12.21 -40.63 18.49
CA ALA A 219 11.86 -39.21 18.70
C ALA A 219 12.56 -38.24 17.73
N ILE A 220 11.92 -37.09 17.49
CA ILE A 220 12.52 -35.92 16.83
C ILE A 220 12.95 -34.92 17.90
N VAL A 221 14.25 -34.74 18.09
CA VAL A 221 14.84 -34.02 19.22
C VAL A 221 15.47 -32.72 18.75
N PHE A 222 14.99 -31.60 19.30
CA PHE A 222 15.68 -30.32 19.18
C PHE A 222 16.86 -30.28 20.16
N SER A 223 18.08 -30.20 19.64
CA SER A 223 19.31 -30.34 20.42
C SER A 223 20.02 -29.01 20.63
N SER A 224 20.57 -28.81 21.83
CA SER A 224 21.51 -27.70 22.12
C SER A 224 22.93 -27.95 21.58
N GLN A 225 23.18 -29.12 20.97
CA GLN A 225 24.46 -29.40 20.34
C GLN A 225 24.68 -28.53 19.10
N LYS A 226 25.93 -28.08 18.92
CA LYS A 226 26.32 -27.35 17.73
C LYS A 226 26.31 -28.26 16.48
N PRO A 227 25.93 -27.70 15.32
CA PRO A 227 26.08 -28.39 14.04
C PRO A 227 27.56 -28.55 13.67
N GLU A 228 27.84 -29.42 12.69
CA GLU A 228 29.20 -29.66 12.19
C GLU A 228 29.79 -28.42 11.50
N ALA A 229 28.97 -27.71 10.72
CA ALA A 229 29.32 -26.46 10.07
C ALA A 229 28.71 -25.27 10.81
N ALA A 230 29.51 -24.25 11.13
CA ALA A 230 29.01 -23.03 11.73
C ALA A 230 28.01 -22.30 10.80
N GLY A 231 26.99 -21.68 11.39
CA GLY A 231 25.96 -20.96 10.65
C GLY A 231 25.02 -21.89 9.85
N SER A 232 24.75 -23.09 10.39
CA SER A 232 23.95 -24.09 9.68
C SER A 232 22.87 -24.72 10.55
N PHE A 233 21.90 -25.32 9.87
CA PHE A 233 20.91 -26.22 10.44
C PHE A 233 21.16 -27.64 9.95
N GLU A 234 21.05 -28.61 10.84
CA GLU A 234 21.18 -30.03 10.55
C GLU A 234 19.97 -30.80 11.07
N LEU A 235 19.50 -31.76 10.27
CA LEU A 235 18.54 -32.79 10.65
C LEU A 235 19.20 -34.14 10.35
N LEU A 236 19.49 -34.92 11.38
CA LEU A 236 20.29 -36.14 11.30
C LEU A 236 19.52 -37.32 11.89
N GLU A 237 19.43 -38.44 11.17
CA GLU A 237 19.06 -39.72 11.79
C GLU A 237 20.25 -40.22 12.61
N GLN A 238 20.01 -40.53 13.89
CA GLN A 238 21.00 -41.04 14.84
C GLN A 238 20.39 -42.08 15.78
N LYS A 239 20.72 -43.36 15.54
CA LYS A 239 20.35 -44.49 16.41
C LYS A 239 18.82 -44.63 16.60
N GLY A 240 18.05 -44.41 15.53
CA GLY A 240 16.59 -44.49 15.53
C GLY A 240 15.87 -43.21 15.95
N ASP A 241 16.59 -42.14 16.27
CA ASP A 241 16.04 -40.80 16.55
C ASP A 241 16.43 -39.82 15.44
N VAL A 242 15.67 -38.73 15.29
CA VAL A 242 16.05 -37.59 14.43
C VAL A 242 16.53 -36.43 15.30
N ILE A 243 17.76 -35.98 15.11
CA ILE A 243 18.39 -34.92 15.88
C ILE A 243 18.47 -33.64 15.03
N LEU A 244 17.87 -32.57 15.53
CA LEU A 244 17.91 -31.23 14.95
C LEU A 244 18.96 -30.39 15.66
N LYS A 245 19.86 -29.74 14.91
CA LYS A 245 20.97 -28.91 15.46
C LYS A 245 21.06 -27.59 14.72
N THR A 246 21.42 -26.52 15.45
CA THR A 246 21.76 -25.22 14.86
C THR A 246 22.56 -24.39 15.85
N ASP A 247 23.43 -23.51 15.35
CA ASP A 247 24.10 -22.46 16.12
C ASP A 247 23.61 -21.04 15.74
N LEU A 248 22.68 -20.93 14.78
CA LEU A 248 22.07 -19.68 14.35
C LEU A 248 20.91 -19.26 15.27
N PRO A 249 20.77 -17.95 15.56
CA PRO A 249 19.52 -17.38 16.07
C PRO A 249 18.35 -17.76 15.15
N GLY A 250 17.26 -18.29 15.72
CA GLY A 250 16.09 -18.78 14.96
C GLY A 250 16.39 -19.86 13.92
N GLY A 251 17.56 -20.51 13.98
CA GLY A 251 18.02 -21.45 12.96
C GLY A 251 17.13 -22.68 12.81
N PHE A 252 16.42 -23.08 13.86
CA PHE A 252 15.42 -24.15 13.77
C PHE A 252 14.26 -23.76 12.86
N VAL A 253 13.71 -22.55 13.00
CA VAL A 253 12.60 -22.08 12.16
C VAL A 253 13.02 -22.03 10.69
N ARG A 254 14.16 -21.39 10.40
CA ARG A 254 14.71 -21.29 9.04
C ARG A 254 15.03 -22.67 8.47
N GLY A 255 15.63 -23.53 9.28
CA GLY A 255 16.02 -24.89 8.95
C GLY A 255 14.85 -25.79 8.60
N LEU A 256 13.78 -25.74 9.40
CA LEU A 256 12.55 -26.46 9.16
C LEU A 256 11.90 -26.01 7.84
N HIS A 257 11.72 -24.71 7.61
CA HIS A 257 11.20 -24.24 6.33
C HIS A 257 12.08 -24.67 5.15
N ALA A 258 13.40 -24.59 5.28
CA ALA A 258 14.32 -25.05 4.24
C ALA A 258 14.18 -26.57 3.96
N PHE A 259 14.07 -27.38 5.01
CA PHE A 259 13.88 -28.83 4.89
C PHE A 259 12.54 -29.16 4.22
N PHE A 260 11.45 -28.56 4.68
CA PHE A 260 10.12 -28.80 4.12
C PHE A 260 10.01 -28.31 2.68
N ALA A 261 10.62 -27.17 2.34
CA ALA A 261 10.61 -26.68 0.97
C ALA A 261 11.43 -27.56 0.01
N SER A 262 12.59 -28.07 0.45
CA SER A 262 13.53 -28.79 -0.43
C SER A 262 13.30 -30.30 -0.50
N VAL A 263 12.79 -30.91 0.57
CA VAL A 263 12.63 -32.37 0.68
C VAL A 263 11.17 -32.76 0.68
N VAL A 264 10.37 -32.18 1.57
CA VAL A 264 8.99 -32.65 1.83
C VAL A 264 8.03 -32.19 0.73
N SER A 265 7.96 -30.89 0.45
CA SER A 265 7.05 -30.29 -0.53
C SER A 265 7.11 -30.90 -1.94
N PRO A 266 8.29 -31.21 -2.52
CA PRO A 266 8.35 -31.82 -3.85
C PRO A 266 8.06 -33.34 -3.85
N SER A 267 7.98 -33.99 -2.69
CA SER A 267 7.83 -35.43 -2.57
C SER A 267 6.38 -35.90 -2.79
N LYS A 268 6.22 -37.13 -3.27
CA LYS A 268 4.93 -37.80 -3.49
C LYS A 268 5.01 -39.27 -3.10
N GLY A 269 3.90 -39.84 -2.61
CA GLY A 269 3.87 -41.23 -2.15
C GLY A 269 4.60 -41.40 -0.81
N THR A 270 5.37 -42.48 -0.66
CA THR A 270 6.17 -42.72 0.55
C THR A 270 7.48 -41.92 0.51
N LEU A 271 7.73 -41.09 1.52
CA LEU A 271 9.00 -40.40 1.73
C LEU A 271 9.88 -41.22 2.69
N ALA A 272 10.88 -41.91 2.16
CA ALA A 272 11.82 -42.70 2.96
C ALA A 272 13.12 -41.92 3.26
N MET A 273 13.47 -41.85 4.55
CA MET A 273 14.73 -41.33 5.07
C MET A 273 15.54 -42.52 5.63
N PRO A 274 16.56 -43.03 4.91
CA PRO A 274 17.28 -44.23 5.32
C PRO A 274 18.09 -44.03 6.61
N GLU A 275 18.62 -45.14 7.16
CA GLU A 275 19.65 -45.07 8.20
C GLU A 275 20.78 -44.15 7.74
N THR A 276 21.30 -43.31 8.64
CA THR A 276 22.30 -42.26 8.37
C THR A 276 21.83 -41.07 7.53
N TYR A 277 20.52 -40.92 7.30
CA TYR A 277 19.99 -39.75 6.60
C TYR A 277 20.44 -38.44 7.27
N ALA A 278 20.87 -37.49 6.45
CA ALA A 278 21.31 -36.19 6.91
C ALA A 278 20.88 -35.10 5.95
N PHE A 279 20.14 -34.12 6.46
CA PHE A 279 19.89 -32.86 5.78
C PHE A 279 20.72 -31.76 6.46
N ARG A 280 21.42 -30.97 5.65
CA ARG A 280 22.24 -29.85 6.13
C ARG A 280 21.97 -28.61 5.29
N LYS A 281 21.75 -27.48 5.95
CA LYS A 281 21.54 -26.18 5.30
C LYS A 281 22.37 -25.11 5.99
N THR A 282 23.36 -24.58 5.27
CA THR A 282 24.07 -23.36 5.67
C THR A 282 23.28 -22.14 5.21
N PHE A 283 23.19 -21.13 6.08
CA PHE A 283 22.50 -19.89 5.77
C PHE A 283 23.49 -18.75 5.52
N GLY A 284 23.11 -17.85 4.61
CA GLY A 284 23.85 -16.61 4.40
C GLY A 284 23.67 -15.62 5.55
N THR A 285 24.38 -14.50 5.45
CA THR A 285 24.30 -13.40 6.42
C THR A 285 23.01 -12.59 6.33
N ALA A 286 22.25 -12.73 5.25
CA ALA A 286 20.95 -12.13 5.04
C ALA A 286 19.81 -13.14 5.26
N VAL A 287 18.66 -12.62 5.66
CA VAL A 287 17.40 -13.37 5.76
C VAL A 287 16.72 -13.36 4.40
N LEU A 288 16.34 -14.55 3.90
CA LEU A 288 15.55 -14.69 2.68
C LEU A 288 14.06 -14.80 3.01
N TYR A 289 13.18 -14.44 2.07
CA TYR A 289 11.74 -14.66 2.26
C TYR A 289 11.41 -16.16 2.25
N SER A 290 12.12 -16.97 1.45
CA SER A 290 12.00 -18.44 1.46
C SER A 290 12.33 -19.06 2.81
N ASP A 291 13.20 -18.43 3.63
CA ASP A 291 13.53 -18.92 4.98
C ASP A 291 12.30 -18.96 5.91
N PHE A 292 11.24 -18.24 5.54
CA PHE A 292 9.98 -18.14 6.28
C PHE A 292 8.76 -18.63 5.48
N GLY A 293 9.03 -19.40 4.42
CA GLY A 293 8.00 -20.11 3.65
C GLY A 293 7.39 -19.32 2.49
N ALA A 294 7.99 -18.22 2.05
CA ALA A 294 7.56 -17.56 0.81
C ALA A 294 7.82 -18.49 -0.37
N ARG A 295 6.87 -18.58 -1.30
CA ARG A 295 6.97 -19.40 -2.50
C ARG A 295 7.56 -18.65 -3.67
N GLY A 296 7.22 -17.37 -3.84
CA GLY A 296 7.74 -16.58 -4.95
C GLY A 296 7.28 -17.11 -6.32
N ASP A 297 6.09 -17.71 -6.41
CA ASP A 297 5.55 -18.36 -7.59
C ASP A 297 4.59 -17.47 -8.43
N GLY A 298 4.33 -16.24 -7.97
CA GLY A 298 3.45 -15.25 -8.58
C GLY A 298 1.96 -15.52 -8.33
N VAL A 299 1.61 -16.51 -7.51
CA VAL A 299 0.23 -16.95 -7.27
C VAL A 299 -0.10 -17.01 -5.79
N THR A 300 0.83 -17.51 -4.98
CA THR A 300 0.68 -17.66 -3.54
C THR A 300 0.83 -16.30 -2.86
N ASP A 301 -0.09 -15.96 -1.94
CA ASP A 301 -0.01 -14.71 -1.18
C ASP A 301 1.15 -14.80 -0.17
N ASP A 302 2.29 -14.23 -0.55
CA ASP A 302 3.57 -14.38 0.15
C ASP A 302 3.76 -13.37 1.30
N ILE A 303 2.81 -12.45 1.47
CA ILE A 303 2.93 -11.33 2.41
C ILE A 303 3.18 -11.79 3.87
N GLU A 304 2.60 -12.91 4.31
CA GLU A 304 2.82 -13.43 5.67
C GLU A 304 4.27 -13.90 5.88
N ALA A 305 4.86 -14.57 4.87
CA ALA A 305 6.25 -14.99 4.93
C ALA A 305 7.20 -13.80 4.90
N ILE A 306 6.89 -12.79 4.06
CA ILE A 306 7.64 -11.52 4.00
C ILE A 306 7.61 -10.81 5.37
N ILE A 307 6.46 -10.75 6.04
CA ILE A 307 6.33 -10.14 7.37
C ILE A 307 7.18 -10.88 8.40
N ARG A 308 7.12 -12.21 8.43
CA ARG A 308 7.93 -13.01 9.37
C ARG A 308 9.42 -12.80 9.14
N ALA A 309 9.86 -12.78 7.89
CA ALA A 309 11.25 -12.54 7.53
C ALA A 309 11.74 -11.17 8.03
N HIS A 310 10.97 -10.11 7.78
CA HIS A 310 11.29 -8.76 8.26
C HIS A 310 11.26 -8.66 9.78
N ALA A 311 10.24 -9.21 10.45
CA ALA A 311 10.15 -9.21 11.91
C ALA A 311 11.37 -9.89 12.55
N PHE A 312 11.78 -11.05 12.01
CA PHE A 312 12.96 -11.76 12.46
C PHE A 312 14.25 -10.96 12.20
N ALA A 313 14.42 -10.45 10.97
CA ALA A 313 15.57 -9.64 10.60
C ALA A 313 15.73 -8.41 11.51
N ASN A 314 14.63 -7.72 11.78
CA ASN A 314 14.60 -6.58 12.69
C ASN A 314 14.99 -6.97 14.12
N GLN A 315 14.44 -8.07 14.66
CA GLN A 315 14.78 -8.55 16.00
C GLN A 315 16.28 -8.86 16.14
N HIS A 316 16.88 -9.45 15.11
CA HIS A 316 18.26 -9.92 15.14
C HIS A 316 19.28 -8.96 14.51
N ASN A 317 18.84 -7.80 14.02
CA ASN A 317 19.68 -6.84 13.29
C ASN A 317 20.36 -7.44 12.05
N LEU A 318 19.66 -8.31 11.32
CA LEU A 318 20.16 -8.93 10.10
C LEU A 318 19.58 -8.21 8.88
N PRO A 319 20.32 -8.10 7.77
CA PRO A 319 19.76 -7.59 6.53
C PRO A 319 18.76 -8.61 5.93
N VAL A 320 17.84 -8.10 5.13
CA VAL A 320 16.90 -8.92 4.33
C VAL A 320 17.35 -8.92 2.87
N LYS A 321 17.21 -10.06 2.21
CA LYS A 321 17.39 -10.18 0.77
C LYS A 321 16.23 -10.97 0.16
N ALA A 322 15.57 -10.42 -0.85
CA ALA A 322 14.57 -11.17 -1.59
C ALA A 322 15.25 -12.32 -2.37
N ASP A 323 14.53 -13.42 -2.56
CA ASP A 323 15.01 -14.53 -3.36
C ASP A 323 15.19 -14.11 -4.81
N ARG A 324 16.26 -14.59 -5.43
CA ARG A 324 16.62 -14.24 -6.80
C ARG A 324 15.54 -14.73 -7.77
N ASP A 325 15.15 -13.88 -8.71
CA ASP A 325 14.16 -14.19 -9.77
C ASP A 325 12.76 -14.61 -9.25
N ALA A 326 12.48 -14.43 -7.95
CA ALA A 326 11.21 -14.78 -7.33
C ALA A 326 10.10 -13.79 -7.69
N LYS A 327 8.86 -14.30 -7.72
CA LYS A 327 7.65 -13.51 -7.98
C LYS A 327 6.71 -13.57 -6.79
N TYR A 328 6.74 -12.58 -5.92
CA TYR A 328 5.88 -12.54 -4.74
C TYR A 328 4.54 -11.92 -5.09
N TYR A 329 3.47 -12.70 -4.99
CA TYR A 329 2.12 -12.15 -5.07
C TYR A 329 1.72 -11.60 -3.70
N ILE A 330 1.17 -10.39 -3.68
CA ILE A 330 0.69 -9.68 -2.50
C ILE A 330 -0.78 -9.36 -2.73
N GLY A 331 -1.66 -10.15 -2.12
CA GLY A 331 -3.11 -10.00 -2.26
C GLY A 331 -3.68 -8.83 -1.45
N GLY A 332 -5.02 -8.77 -1.39
CA GLY A 332 -5.80 -7.76 -0.63
C GLY A 332 -5.63 -7.75 0.88
N THR A 333 -4.69 -8.56 1.34
CA THR A 333 -4.14 -8.79 2.64
C THR A 333 -4.09 -7.55 3.58
N ASP A 334 -4.87 -7.32 4.67
CA ASP A 334 -4.49 -6.22 5.61
C ASP A 334 -3.29 -6.61 6.47
N ALA A 335 -2.08 -6.40 5.96
CA ALA A 335 -0.87 -6.48 6.77
C ALA A 335 0.28 -5.68 6.16
N THR A 336 1.26 -5.42 7.02
CA THR A 336 2.38 -4.54 6.75
C THR A 336 3.68 -5.21 7.20
N ALA A 337 4.68 -5.24 6.31
CA ALA A 337 6.04 -5.60 6.65
C ALA A 337 6.82 -4.36 7.09
N PHE A 338 7.30 -4.37 8.34
CA PHE A 338 8.13 -3.28 8.87
C PHE A 338 9.60 -3.52 8.53
N ILE A 339 10.26 -2.54 7.93
CA ILE A 339 11.68 -2.61 7.54
C ILE A 339 12.48 -1.72 8.50
N GLN A 340 13.38 -2.32 9.30
CA GLN A 340 14.29 -1.58 10.21
C GLN A 340 15.77 -1.91 9.96
N THR A 341 16.06 -2.70 8.93
CA THR A 341 17.41 -3.16 8.54
C THR A 341 17.58 -3.01 7.03
N ASP A 342 18.82 -3.07 6.55
CA ASP A 342 19.11 -3.02 5.12
C ASP A 342 18.34 -4.12 4.37
N THR A 343 17.72 -3.76 3.26
CA THR A 343 16.89 -4.66 2.45
C THR A 343 17.30 -4.61 0.98
N ASP A 344 17.67 -5.77 0.44
CA ASP A 344 17.96 -5.96 -0.98
C ASP A 344 16.82 -6.75 -1.62
N PHE A 345 15.88 -6.05 -2.27
CA PHE A 345 14.84 -6.69 -3.07
C PHE A 345 15.39 -7.28 -4.38
N GLY A 346 16.64 -6.98 -4.75
CA GLY A 346 17.32 -7.57 -5.89
C GLY A 346 16.55 -7.40 -7.19
N ASN A 347 16.36 -8.50 -7.92
CA ASN A 347 15.58 -8.55 -9.14
C ASN A 347 14.23 -9.25 -8.98
N ALA A 348 13.75 -9.41 -7.74
CA ALA A 348 12.46 -10.04 -7.47
C ALA A 348 11.31 -9.17 -7.96
N GLU A 349 10.22 -9.82 -8.38
CA GLU A 349 8.96 -9.18 -8.76
C GLU A 349 7.97 -9.23 -7.59
N PHE A 350 7.27 -8.13 -7.32
CA PHE A 350 6.20 -8.02 -6.33
C PHE A 350 4.92 -7.62 -7.04
N LEU A 351 3.97 -8.55 -7.15
CA LEU A 351 2.68 -8.34 -7.80
C LEU A 351 1.66 -7.94 -6.75
N ILE A 352 1.31 -6.65 -6.71
CA ILE A 352 0.37 -6.08 -5.73
C ILE A 352 -1.02 -6.06 -6.36
N ASP A 353 -1.96 -6.82 -5.79
CA ASP A 353 -3.35 -6.85 -6.27
C ASP A 353 -4.25 -5.93 -5.44
N ASP A 354 -4.57 -4.76 -6.00
CA ASP A 354 -5.44 -3.77 -5.38
C ASP A 354 -6.91 -3.88 -5.82
N THR A 355 -7.29 -4.96 -6.52
CA THR A 355 -8.66 -5.12 -7.02
C THR A 355 -9.66 -5.53 -5.93
N ASN A 356 -9.19 -6.13 -4.83
CA ASN A 356 -10.03 -6.58 -3.72
C ASN A 356 -9.28 -6.53 -2.37
N VAL A 357 -9.10 -5.33 -1.82
CA VAL A 357 -8.34 -5.10 -0.59
C VAL A 357 -9.24 -5.01 0.66
N GLU A 358 -8.78 -5.60 1.76
CA GLU A 358 -9.44 -5.49 3.08
C GLU A 358 -9.27 -4.09 3.66
N ASN A 359 -8.05 -3.57 3.55
CA ASN A 359 -7.69 -2.24 4.03
C ASN A 359 -6.83 -1.54 2.98
N ARG A 360 -7.39 -0.50 2.37
CA ARG A 360 -6.70 0.33 1.38
C ARG A 360 -5.82 1.41 2.01
N THR A 361 -5.94 1.70 3.31
CA THR A 361 -5.22 2.82 3.93
C THR A 361 -3.87 2.43 4.53
N THR A 362 -3.57 1.13 4.62
CA THR A 362 -2.32 0.59 5.15
C THR A 362 -1.28 0.40 4.05
N ALA A 363 -0.02 0.69 4.40
CA ALA A 363 1.11 0.46 3.52
C ALA A 363 1.52 -1.02 3.56
N ILE A 364 2.06 -1.52 2.45
CA ILE A 364 2.55 -2.91 2.37
C ILE A 364 3.90 -3.00 3.08
N PHE A 365 4.78 -2.03 2.83
CA PHE A 365 6.07 -1.91 3.48
C PHE A 365 6.15 -0.59 4.25
N VAL A 366 6.63 -0.64 5.49
CA VAL A 366 6.90 0.57 6.30
C VAL A 366 8.35 0.56 6.75
N VAL A 367 9.15 1.46 6.19
CA VAL A 367 10.52 1.71 6.64
C VAL A 367 10.47 2.57 7.89
N THR A 368 10.92 2.02 9.02
CA THR A 368 10.80 2.68 10.32
C THR A 368 12.09 2.60 11.13
N SER A 369 12.28 3.55 12.03
CA SER A 369 13.40 3.54 12.98
C SER A 369 13.11 2.57 14.14
N LYS A 370 14.17 2.17 14.83
CA LYS A 370 14.08 1.62 16.20
C LYS A 370 14.04 2.71 17.27
N LEU A 371 14.33 3.95 16.88
CA LEU A 371 14.22 5.13 17.74
C LEU A 371 12.76 5.59 17.76
N GLU A 372 12.24 5.78 18.97
CA GLU A 372 10.87 6.25 19.14
C GLU A 372 10.79 7.78 19.03
N SER A 373 9.75 8.25 18.34
CA SER A 373 9.36 9.66 18.41
C SER A 373 8.82 9.99 19.79
N HIS A 374 9.07 11.20 20.28
CA HIS A 374 8.60 11.62 21.60
C HIS A 374 8.10 13.07 21.58
N PRO A 375 7.12 13.41 22.43
CA PRO A 375 6.72 14.80 22.62
C PRO A 375 7.89 15.60 23.22
N ILE A 376 7.95 16.89 22.88
CA ILE A 376 8.93 17.82 23.48
C ILE A 376 8.21 18.67 24.52
N GLU A 377 8.74 18.67 25.74
CA GLU A 377 8.21 19.46 26.86
C GLU A 377 8.96 20.78 27.04
N GLY A 378 8.37 21.72 27.78
CA GLY A 378 9.04 22.98 28.17
C GLY A 378 9.00 24.11 27.14
N VAL A 379 8.52 23.86 25.91
CA VAL A 379 8.42 24.87 24.85
C VAL A 379 6.96 25.33 24.70
N LYS A 380 6.69 26.61 24.98
CA LYS A 380 5.32 27.16 25.00
C LYS A 380 4.92 27.92 23.74
N ASN A 381 5.91 28.54 23.10
CA ASN A 381 5.76 29.33 21.90
C ASN A 381 7.03 29.19 21.06
N LEU A 382 6.92 29.53 19.78
CA LEU A 382 8.05 29.60 18.85
C LEU A 382 7.95 30.91 18.06
N LYS A 383 9.08 31.52 17.73
CA LYS A 383 9.12 32.70 16.85
C LYS A 383 9.79 32.40 15.53
N ARG A 384 9.23 32.94 14.45
CA ARG A 384 9.76 32.82 13.09
C ARG A 384 11.25 33.19 13.09
N GLN A 385 12.06 32.41 12.39
CA GLN A 385 13.53 32.54 12.33
C GLN A 385 14.28 32.41 13.67
N GLN A 386 13.65 31.98 14.77
CA GLN A 386 14.40 31.68 15.99
C GLN A 386 15.44 30.57 15.70
N THR A 387 16.61 30.69 16.31
CA THR A 387 17.77 29.84 16.01
C THR A 387 17.98 28.72 17.02
N ASN A 388 17.23 28.71 18.12
CA ASN A 388 17.32 27.70 19.17
C ASN A 388 15.93 27.40 19.73
N LEU A 389 15.67 26.14 20.06
CA LEU A 389 14.38 25.64 20.56
C LEU A 389 14.14 25.99 22.04
N GLY A 390 15.20 26.32 22.79
CA GLY A 390 15.15 26.62 24.22
C GLY A 390 15.22 25.39 25.14
N VAL A 391 15.30 24.19 24.57
CA VAL A 391 15.48 22.92 25.29
C VAL A 391 16.48 22.04 24.54
N THR A 392 17.13 21.13 25.27
CA THR A 392 18.02 20.12 24.68
C THR A 392 17.21 18.91 24.22
N LEU A 393 17.70 18.20 23.21
CA LEU A 393 17.12 16.95 22.74
C LEU A 393 18.10 15.80 22.95
N PRO A 394 17.61 14.57 23.23
CA PRO A 394 18.48 13.41 23.38
C PRO A 394 19.30 13.09 22.12
N ARG A 395 18.78 13.47 20.94
CA ARG A 395 19.38 13.21 19.63
C ARG A 395 19.00 14.32 18.64
N ARG A 396 19.84 14.52 17.63
CA ARG A 396 19.47 15.30 16.44
C ARG A 396 18.16 14.75 15.86
N SER A 397 17.18 15.61 15.68
CA SER A 397 15.80 15.21 15.37
C SER A 397 15.16 16.14 14.35
N LEU A 398 14.26 15.59 13.53
CA LEU A 398 13.24 16.39 12.88
C LEU A 398 12.18 16.73 13.93
N VAL A 399 11.89 18.01 14.12
CA VAL A 399 10.81 18.49 15.00
C VAL A 399 9.62 18.91 14.15
N CYS A 400 8.43 18.49 14.55
CA CYS A 400 7.16 18.92 13.95
C CYS A 400 6.38 19.71 14.99
N ALA A 401 6.10 20.98 14.70
CA ALA A 401 5.25 21.85 15.50
C ALA A 401 3.89 22.00 14.86
N THR A 402 2.83 21.99 15.65
CA THR A 402 1.46 22.23 15.19
C THR A 402 0.70 23.09 16.19
N ASP A 403 -0.06 24.04 15.66
CA ASP A 403 -1.11 24.76 16.38
C ASP A 403 -2.45 24.51 15.67
N SER A 404 -3.34 23.75 16.32
CA SER A 404 -4.65 23.43 15.77
C SER A 404 -5.65 24.59 15.83
N ASN A 405 -5.35 25.65 16.59
CA ASN A 405 -6.21 26.82 16.76
C ASN A 405 -6.06 27.82 15.60
N VAL A 406 -4.94 27.77 14.87
CA VAL A 406 -4.69 28.60 13.69
C VAL A 406 -4.89 27.78 12.42
N LYS A 407 -5.71 28.29 11.49
CA LYS A 407 -5.94 27.67 10.18
C LYS A 407 -5.17 28.41 9.09
N ARG A 408 -4.37 27.67 8.32
CA ARG A 408 -3.61 28.11 7.14
C ARG A 408 -4.06 27.30 5.92
N TYR A 409 -3.73 27.74 4.72
CA TYR A 409 -4.03 27.00 3.48
C TYR A 409 -5.53 26.70 3.30
N ILE A 410 -6.38 27.68 3.64
CA ILE A 410 -7.83 27.62 3.40
C ILE A 410 -8.04 27.60 1.89
N ARG A 411 -8.39 26.42 1.35
CA ARG A 411 -8.34 26.16 -0.08
C ARG A 411 -9.47 26.86 -0.83
N TYR A 412 -9.15 27.45 -1.98
CA TYR A 412 -10.11 28.02 -2.91
C TYR A 412 -10.50 27.04 -4.02
N GLY A 413 -11.71 27.20 -4.59
CA GLY A 413 -12.17 26.48 -5.78
C GLY A 413 -12.99 25.21 -5.49
N ALA A 414 -13.06 24.30 -6.47
CA ALA A 414 -13.97 23.13 -6.43
C ALA A 414 -13.77 22.21 -5.20
N ASN A 415 -12.56 22.20 -4.65
CA ASN A 415 -12.15 21.42 -3.48
C ASN A 415 -11.97 22.29 -2.22
N GLN A 416 -12.70 23.40 -2.10
CA GLN A 416 -12.64 24.29 -0.95
C GLN A 416 -12.75 23.57 0.40
N ASN A 417 -12.05 24.07 1.42
CA ASN A 417 -12.04 23.51 2.77
C ASN A 417 -11.88 24.60 3.84
N GLN A 418 -11.84 24.21 5.11
CA GLN A 418 -11.69 25.13 6.25
C GLN A 418 -10.23 25.36 6.67
N GLY A 419 -9.29 25.09 5.78
CA GLY A 419 -7.85 25.15 6.05
C GLY A 419 -7.32 23.98 6.86
N SER A 420 -6.00 23.99 7.03
CA SER A 420 -5.22 23.03 7.80
C SER A 420 -4.62 23.72 9.02
N SER A 421 -4.43 22.96 10.10
CA SER A 421 -3.74 23.47 11.30
C SER A 421 -2.35 24.01 10.92
N GLN A 422 -1.96 25.15 11.49
CA GLN A 422 -0.63 25.71 11.27
C GLN A 422 0.42 24.66 11.67
N THR A 423 1.26 24.30 10.71
CA THR A 423 2.25 23.23 10.84
C THR A 423 3.59 23.73 10.32
N ASP A 424 4.65 23.41 11.03
CA ASP A 424 6.02 23.59 10.54
C ASP A 424 6.91 22.41 10.96
N ILE A 425 7.98 22.20 10.21
CA ILE A 425 9.00 21.21 10.49
C ILE A 425 10.39 21.80 10.41
N PHE A 426 11.30 21.39 11.29
CA PHE A 426 12.67 21.90 11.30
C PHE A 426 13.58 20.91 12.01
N ILE A 427 14.86 20.93 11.66
CA ILE A 427 15.85 20.06 12.29
C ILE A 427 16.40 20.76 13.53
N VAL A 428 16.54 19.99 14.62
CA VAL A 428 17.09 20.47 15.89
C VAL A 428 18.23 19.56 16.32
N GLU A 429 19.36 20.16 16.67
CA GLU A 429 20.54 19.50 17.21
C GLU A 429 20.37 19.19 18.71
N THR A 430 21.25 18.35 19.28
CA THR A 430 21.11 17.91 20.68
C THR A 430 21.16 19.04 21.70
N ASN A 431 21.86 20.14 21.38
CA ASN A 431 21.94 21.34 22.22
C ASN A 431 20.74 22.29 22.06
N GLY A 432 19.76 21.94 21.22
CA GLY A 432 18.57 22.76 20.94
C GLY A 432 18.71 23.71 19.77
N ASP A 433 19.88 23.78 19.11
CA ASP A 433 20.06 24.66 17.94
C ASP A 433 19.20 24.18 16.77
N ILE A 434 18.53 25.12 16.10
CA ILE A 434 17.72 24.87 14.91
C ILE A 434 18.64 24.98 13.69
N ASP A 435 18.61 23.97 12.83
CA ASP A 435 19.39 23.99 11.58
C ASP A 435 18.97 25.18 10.71
N PRO A 436 19.89 26.10 10.39
CA PRO A 436 19.57 27.30 9.60
C PRO A 436 19.10 26.99 8.18
N LYS A 437 19.31 25.77 7.67
CA LYS A 437 18.78 25.32 6.37
C LYS A 437 17.34 24.84 6.44
N THR A 438 16.79 24.69 7.65
CA THR A 438 15.37 24.36 7.87
C THR A 438 14.74 25.37 8.84
N PRO A 439 14.80 26.68 8.54
CA PRO A 439 14.42 27.72 9.49
C PRO A 439 12.92 27.63 9.84
N LEU A 440 12.56 28.04 11.06
CA LEU A 440 11.15 28.14 11.44
C LEU A 440 10.45 29.25 10.62
N LEU A 441 9.36 28.90 9.96
CA LEU A 441 8.63 29.73 9.00
C LEU A 441 7.49 30.52 9.64
N TRP A 442 6.97 30.06 10.79
CA TRP A 442 5.81 30.65 11.45
C TRP A 442 6.10 31.05 12.89
N ASP A 443 5.41 32.09 13.34
CA ASP A 443 5.22 32.32 14.77
C ASP A 443 4.15 31.36 15.29
N PHE A 444 4.42 30.74 16.43
CA PHE A 444 3.50 29.90 17.19
C PHE A 444 3.29 30.54 18.56
N ASP A 445 2.23 31.33 18.73
CA ASP A 445 1.90 31.92 20.04
C ASP A 445 1.41 30.84 21.02
N GLN A 446 0.90 29.73 20.50
CA GLN A 446 0.59 28.50 21.21
C GLN A 446 1.05 27.29 20.39
N ILE A 447 1.23 26.15 21.06
CA ILE A 447 1.60 24.89 20.42
C ILE A 447 0.69 23.80 20.98
N THR A 448 -0.04 23.12 20.10
CA THR A 448 -0.95 22.02 20.47
C THR A 448 -0.28 20.65 20.35
N GLU A 449 0.71 20.52 19.46
CA GLU A 449 1.55 19.32 19.34
C GLU A 449 2.98 19.76 19.00
N LEU A 450 3.96 19.24 19.74
CA LEU A 450 5.38 19.39 19.45
C LEU A 450 6.04 18.02 19.66
N ALA A 451 6.57 17.44 18.59
CA ALA A 451 7.18 16.12 18.64
C ALA A 451 8.52 16.09 17.93
N ALA A 452 9.47 15.36 18.50
CA ALA A 452 10.77 15.05 17.91
C ALA A 452 10.73 13.66 17.29
N TYR A 453 11.24 13.57 16.06
CA TYR A 453 11.47 12.35 15.29
C TYR A 453 12.99 12.18 15.13
N PRO A 454 13.63 11.33 15.95
CA PRO A 454 15.08 11.17 15.94
C PRO A 454 15.62 10.77 14.57
N ILE A 455 16.81 11.29 14.24
CA ILE A 455 17.51 10.96 13.00
C ILE A 455 18.56 9.89 13.29
N ASP A 456 18.40 8.73 12.66
CA ASP A 456 19.38 7.65 12.73
C ASP A 456 20.75 8.10 12.19
N THR A 457 21.82 7.73 12.90
CA THR A 457 23.20 8.05 12.48
C THR A 457 23.69 7.16 11.35
N ILE A 458 23.19 5.92 11.27
CA ILE A 458 23.52 4.96 10.21
C ILE A 458 22.42 5.01 9.15
N GLN A 459 22.83 5.18 7.89
CA GLN A 459 21.90 5.16 6.76
C GLN A 459 21.35 3.75 6.55
N LEU A 460 20.02 3.61 6.44
CA LEU A 460 19.39 2.37 6.02
C LEU A 460 19.28 2.35 4.50
N LYS A 461 19.63 1.22 3.88
CA LYS A 461 19.61 1.04 2.43
C LYS A 461 18.52 0.06 1.99
N ILE A 462 17.75 0.48 1.00
CA ILE A 462 16.78 -0.32 0.27
C ILE A 462 17.22 -0.35 -1.18
N THR A 463 17.42 -1.54 -1.74
CA THR A 463 17.94 -1.70 -3.10
C THR A 463 17.08 -2.63 -3.94
N GLY A 464 16.90 -2.29 -5.22
CA GLY A 464 16.25 -3.15 -6.21
C GLY A 464 14.75 -3.37 -6.01
N GLY A 465 14.25 -4.41 -6.67
CA GLY A 465 12.86 -4.84 -6.65
C GLY A 465 12.02 -4.24 -7.78
N ARG A 466 11.24 -5.09 -8.44
CA ARG A 466 10.22 -4.68 -9.41
C ARG A 466 8.84 -4.85 -8.80
N PHE A 467 8.19 -3.75 -8.48
CA PHE A 467 6.83 -3.71 -7.96
C PHE A 467 5.85 -3.45 -9.11
N THR A 468 4.81 -4.26 -9.23
CA THR A 468 3.75 -4.07 -10.21
C THR A 468 2.41 -4.04 -9.50
N THR A 469 1.78 -2.88 -9.48
CA THR A 469 0.44 -2.69 -8.92
C THR A 469 -0.60 -2.96 -10.00
N ARG A 470 -1.44 -3.95 -9.77
CA ARG A 470 -2.70 -4.11 -10.50
C ARG A 470 -3.71 -3.13 -9.93
N ALA A 471 -4.07 -2.13 -10.72
CA ALA A 471 -4.85 -0.99 -10.25
C ALA A 471 -6.25 -1.39 -9.76
N ASN A 472 -6.75 -0.66 -8.77
CA ASN A 472 -8.11 -0.81 -8.28
C ASN A 472 -9.14 -0.39 -9.35
N ALA A 473 -10.31 -1.01 -9.32
CA ALA A 473 -11.48 -0.64 -10.13
C ALA A 473 -12.61 -0.05 -9.26
N HIS A 474 -12.25 0.58 -8.13
CA HIS A 474 -13.21 1.12 -7.19
C HIS A 474 -13.92 2.37 -7.75
N GLU A 475 -15.09 2.70 -7.22
CA GLU A 475 -15.80 3.92 -7.61
C GLU A 475 -14.93 5.17 -7.43
N SER A 476 -14.98 6.08 -8.42
CA SER A 476 -14.24 7.35 -8.48
C SER A 476 -14.68 8.36 -7.41
N LYS A 477 -14.26 8.11 -6.18
CA LYS A 477 -14.44 8.95 -4.98
C LYS A 477 -13.10 9.12 -4.26
N TYR A 478 -13.03 10.06 -3.31
CA TYR A 478 -11.86 10.26 -2.45
C TYR A 478 -11.65 9.12 -1.43
N ALA A 479 -11.37 7.92 -1.94
CA ALA A 479 -11.13 6.70 -1.20
C ALA A 479 -9.70 6.21 -1.46
N TYR A 480 -8.71 7.00 -1.00
CA TYR A 480 -7.31 6.78 -1.34
C TYR A 480 -6.79 5.38 -0.99
N TYR A 481 -6.01 4.81 -1.91
CA TYR A 481 -5.19 3.62 -1.73
C TYR A 481 -3.76 4.03 -1.36
N ASN A 482 -3.27 3.51 -0.24
CA ASN A 482 -1.96 3.80 0.34
C ASN A 482 -1.08 2.54 0.41
N ARG A 483 -1.38 1.53 -0.41
CA ARG A 483 -0.65 0.25 -0.48
C ARG A 483 0.73 0.47 -1.12
N SER A 484 1.65 0.94 -0.28
CA SER A 484 2.87 1.66 -0.68
C SER A 484 4.12 1.11 0.02
N LEU A 485 5.28 1.58 -0.43
CA LEU A 485 6.51 1.65 0.35
C LEU A 485 6.53 2.98 1.13
N ALA A 486 6.08 2.92 2.37
CA ALA A 486 6.02 4.07 3.26
C ALA A 486 7.34 4.25 4.01
N ILE A 487 7.98 5.41 3.82
CA ILE A 487 9.21 5.79 4.51
C ILE A 487 8.86 6.71 5.67
N ARG A 488 9.14 6.24 6.89
CA ARG A 488 8.95 6.94 8.17
C ARG A 488 10.26 7.07 8.95
N ARG A 489 11.36 6.60 8.37
CA ARG A 489 12.70 6.62 8.94
C ARG A 489 13.55 7.69 8.25
N SER A 490 14.19 8.53 9.04
CA SER A 490 15.18 9.49 8.53
C SER A 490 16.47 8.79 8.11
N ASN A 491 17.30 9.45 7.30
CA ASN A 491 18.57 8.92 6.82
C ASN A 491 18.39 7.57 6.07
N THR A 492 17.62 7.60 4.99
CA THR A 492 17.22 6.41 4.21
C THR A 492 17.59 6.58 2.74
N LEU A 493 18.21 5.55 2.15
CA LEU A 493 18.48 5.44 0.72
C LEU A 493 17.56 4.39 0.09
N VAL A 494 16.86 4.74 -0.98
CA VAL A 494 16.19 3.82 -1.91
C VAL A 494 16.88 3.92 -3.25
N GLU A 495 17.36 2.80 -3.78
CA GLU A 495 18.16 2.76 -5.01
C GLU A 495 17.70 1.62 -5.93
N GLY A 496 17.52 1.92 -7.23
CA GLY A 496 17.29 0.88 -8.24
C GLY A 496 15.89 0.22 -8.20
N LEU A 497 14.92 0.82 -7.50
CA LEU A 497 13.56 0.29 -7.42
C LEU A 497 12.79 0.59 -8.72
N GLU A 498 11.94 -0.35 -9.14
CA GLU A 498 11.00 -0.12 -10.25
C GLU A 498 9.56 -0.27 -9.77
N HIS A 499 8.68 0.67 -10.12
CA HIS A 499 7.23 0.58 -9.88
C HIS A 499 6.43 0.76 -11.17
N TYR A 500 5.60 -0.24 -11.46
CA TYR A 500 4.71 -0.32 -12.62
C TYR A 500 3.24 -0.36 -12.18
N VAL A 501 2.37 0.17 -13.03
CA VAL A 501 0.92 0.08 -12.86
C VAL A 501 0.33 -0.61 -14.08
N VAL A 502 -0.51 -1.63 -13.86
CA VAL A 502 -1.20 -2.40 -14.90
C VAL A 502 -2.69 -2.48 -14.62
N ASP A 503 -3.47 -2.83 -15.65
CA ASP A 503 -4.93 -2.97 -15.61
C ASP A 503 -5.68 -1.71 -15.12
N GLU A 504 -5.08 -0.52 -15.26
CA GLU A 504 -5.73 0.73 -14.87
C GLU A 504 -6.82 1.13 -15.88
N GLY A 505 -8.08 0.91 -15.50
CA GLY A 505 -9.25 1.19 -16.32
C GLY A 505 -9.62 2.67 -16.43
N ASP A 506 -10.84 2.97 -16.88
CA ASP A 506 -11.33 4.35 -17.04
C ASP A 506 -12.06 4.87 -15.78
N HIS A 507 -12.10 4.06 -14.73
CA HIS A 507 -12.69 4.34 -13.44
C HIS A 507 -11.86 3.68 -12.33
N GLY A 508 -11.64 4.41 -11.23
CA GLY A 508 -10.81 4.00 -10.12
C GLY A 508 -10.79 5.03 -8.99
N ALA A 509 -10.36 4.60 -7.81
CA ALA A 509 -10.05 5.48 -6.68
C ALA A 509 -8.59 5.96 -6.73
N PRO A 510 -8.28 7.14 -6.17
CA PRO A 510 -6.95 7.73 -6.25
C PRO A 510 -5.90 6.99 -5.40
N TYR A 511 -4.63 7.10 -5.79
CA TYR A 511 -3.48 6.57 -5.06
C TYR A 511 -2.76 7.66 -4.27
N GLY A 512 -2.32 7.32 -3.05
CA GLY A 512 -1.60 8.20 -2.13
C GLY A 512 -0.08 8.23 -2.33
N GLY A 513 0.44 7.64 -3.41
CA GLY A 513 1.87 7.47 -3.70
C GLY A 513 2.40 6.09 -3.30
N PHE A 514 3.04 5.37 -4.23
CA PHE A 514 3.80 4.16 -3.93
C PHE A 514 5.05 4.48 -3.11
N ILE A 515 5.79 5.54 -3.46
CA ILE A 515 6.84 6.10 -2.60
C ILE A 515 6.19 7.17 -1.72
N ASN A 516 6.01 6.85 -0.45
CA ASN A 516 5.32 7.71 0.50
C ASN A 516 6.26 8.13 1.65
N ILE A 517 6.74 9.37 1.64
CA ILE A 517 7.73 9.89 2.61
C ILE A 517 7.01 10.79 3.62
N PHE A 518 7.08 10.46 4.91
CA PHE A 518 6.35 11.19 5.94
C PHE A 518 7.10 11.32 7.26
N ARG A 519 7.15 12.54 7.80
CA ARG A 519 7.73 12.86 9.13
C ARG A 519 9.15 12.32 9.30
N CYS A 520 9.99 12.51 8.29
CA CYS A 520 11.40 12.12 8.32
C CYS A 520 12.26 13.09 7.50
N SER A 521 13.58 12.96 7.65
CA SER A 521 14.57 13.79 6.98
C SER A 521 15.64 12.96 6.29
N ASP A 522 16.41 13.59 5.40
CA ASP A 522 17.61 13.01 4.79
C ASP A 522 17.27 11.71 4.02
N VAL A 523 16.30 11.80 3.09
CA VAL A 523 15.86 10.67 2.25
C VAL A 523 16.33 10.87 0.82
N THR A 524 16.99 9.86 0.26
CA THR A 524 17.38 9.84 -1.16
C THR A 524 16.69 8.68 -1.88
N VAL A 525 16.00 8.98 -2.97
CA VAL A 525 15.47 8.00 -3.92
C VAL A 525 16.25 8.17 -5.22
N ARG A 526 16.94 7.14 -5.68
CA ARG A 526 17.76 7.24 -6.89
C ARG A 526 17.62 6.05 -7.83
N ASP A 527 17.90 6.31 -9.11
CA ASP A 527 17.92 5.29 -10.17
C ASP A 527 16.62 4.48 -10.21
N THR A 528 15.49 5.18 -10.02
CA THR A 528 14.17 4.57 -9.81
C THR A 528 13.25 4.78 -11.00
N ILE A 529 12.48 3.76 -11.35
CA ILE A 529 11.41 3.82 -12.36
C ILE A 529 10.06 3.89 -11.64
N LEU A 530 9.18 4.78 -12.09
CA LEU A 530 7.87 5.04 -11.49
C LEU A 530 6.78 5.15 -12.56
N THR A 531 5.51 5.08 -12.19
CA THR A 531 4.40 5.11 -13.16
C THR A 531 3.32 6.11 -12.75
N GLY A 532 2.99 7.05 -13.64
CA GLY A 532 1.87 7.97 -13.40
C GLY A 532 0.52 7.25 -13.46
N HIS A 533 -0.45 7.67 -12.64
CA HIS A 533 -1.80 7.12 -12.60
C HIS A 533 -2.78 7.91 -13.47
N LYS A 534 -3.79 7.25 -14.05
CA LYS A 534 -4.85 7.92 -14.82
C LYS A 534 -5.63 8.94 -13.97
N THR A 535 -6.01 10.06 -14.59
CA THR A 535 -6.80 11.09 -13.92
C THR A 535 -8.27 10.70 -13.86
N TYR A 536 -8.77 10.41 -12.66
CA TYR A 536 -10.20 10.24 -12.41
C TYR A 536 -10.86 11.54 -11.96
N ARG A 537 -12.19 11.61 -12.11
CA ARG A 537 -13.01 12.76 -11.69
C ARG A 537 -14.06 12.36 -10.66
N THR A 538 -14.41 13.30 -9.78
CA THR A 538 -15.45 13.16 -8.77
C THR A 538 -16.18 14.51 -8.57
N ILE A 539 -17.11 14.58 -7.62
CA ILE A 539 -17.74 15.84 -7.21
C ILE A 539 -16.98 16.41 -6.01
N GLY A 540 -16.44 17.62 -6.18
CA GLY A 540 -15.72 18.34 -5.12
C GLY A 540 -16.66 18.89 -4.04
N SER A 541 -16.09 19.40 -2.96
CA SER A 541 -16.82 19.98 -1.82
C SER A 541 -17.68 21.20 -2.20
N ALA A 542 -17.38 21.87 -3.31
CA ALA A 542 -18.21 22.94 -3.87
C ALA A 542 -19.37 22.45 -4.75
N GLY A 543 -19.62 21.14 -4.83
CA GLY A 543 -20.69 20.56 -5.65
C GLY A 543 -20.40 20.55 -7.16
N THR A 544 -19.16 20.75 -7.57
CA THR A 544 -18.73 20.81 -8.97
C THR A 544 -17.75 19.69 -9.30
N THR A 545 -17.71 19.26 -10.57
CA THR A 545 -16.77 18.22 -11.01
C THR A 545 -15.33 18.66 -10.81
N VAL A 546 -14.50 17.74 -10.30
CA VAL A 546 -13.08 17.98 -10.04
C VAL A 546 -12.25 16.74 -10.35
N SER A 547 -11.03 16.94 -10.82
CA SER A 547 -10.05 15.86 -10.95
C SER A 547 -9.49 15.49 -9.58
N MET A 548 -9.37 14.19 -9.32
CA MET A 548 -8.78 13.68 -8.09
C MET A 548 -7.26 13.59 -8.24
N GLY A 549 -6.53 14.06 -7.23
CA GLY A 549 -5.09 13.85 -7.19
C GLY A 549 -4.78 12.38 -6.94
N THR A 550 -3.98 11.78 -7.81
CA THR A 550 -3.55 10.38 -7.69
C THR A 550 -2.06 10.28 -8.03
N TYR A 551 -1.28 9.72 -7.14
CA TYR A 551 0.17 9.93 -7.14
C TYR A 551 0.91 8.60 -7.11
N ASP A 552 2.15 8.64 -7.60
CA ASP A 552 3.14 7.59 -7.34
C ASP A 552 4.20 8.06 -6.31
N ILE A 553 4.38 9.38 -6.19
CA ILE A 553 5.23 10.01 -5.19
C ILE A 553 4.38 10.90 -4.28
N SER A 554 4.51 10.72 -2.97
CA SER A 554 3.88 11.59 -1.98
C SER A 554 4.85 11.93 -0.85
N LEU A 555 4.94 13.22 -0.53
CA LEU A 555 5.76 13.72 0.56
C LEU A 555 4.93 14.57 1.51
N ASN A 556 5.07 14.35 2.81
CA ASN A 556 4.40 15.19 3.78
C ASN A 556 5.24 15.33 5.05
N ARG A 557 5.45 16.57 5.51
CA ARG A 557 6.28 16.85 6.70
C ARG A 557 7.69 16.24 6.60
N ALA A 558 8.38 16.42 5.47
CA ALA A 558 9.71 15.87 5.24
C ALA A 558 10.74 16.95 4.86
N THR A 559 11.99 16.80 5.29
CA THR A 559 13.08 17.71 4.92
C THR A 559 14.23 16.99 4.22
N ASN A 560 14.99 17.70 3.39
CA ASN A 560 16.19 17.20 2.70
C ASN A 560 15.90 15.91 1.91
N VAL A 561 14.91 15.98 1.01
CA VAL A 561 14.50 14.84 0.19
C VAL A 561 14.98 15.02 -1.24
N SER A 562 15.69 14.02 -1.76
CA SER A 562 16.28 14.04 -3.10
C SER A 562 15.76 12.91 -3.97
N PHE A 563 15.35 13.24 -5.20
CA PHE A 563 15.12 12.29 -6.28
C PHE A 563 16.21 12.49 -7.32
N ILE A 564 16.96 11.41 -7.61
CA ILE A 564 18.14 11.46 -8.47
C ILE A 564 18.01 10.41 -9.58
N ASN A 565 18.09 10.83 -10.85
CA ASN A 565 17.99 9.93 -12.01
C ASN A 565 16.70 9.07 -11.99
N CYS A 566 15.57 9.66 -11.59
CA CYS A 566 14.27 8.99 -11.59
C CYS A 566 13.48 9.26 -12.88
N ARG A 567 12.76 8.26 -13.37
CA ARG A 567 12.00 8.36 -14.63
C ARG A 567 10.62 7.74 -14.55
N GLN A 568 9.71 8.23 -15.38
CA GLN A 568 8.41 7.63 -15.60
C GLN A 568 8.40 6.58 -16.71
N THR A 569 7.58 5.55 -16.55
CA THR A 569 7.30 4.52 -17.57
C THR A 569 6.41 5.05 -18.69
N ASN A 570 5.41 5.87 -18.35
CA ASN A 570 4.50 6.50 -19.30
C ASN A 570 5.02 7.85 -19.79
N ASP A 571 4.47 8.33 -20.91
CA ASP A 571 4.81 9.64 -21.48
C ASP A 571 4.49 10.74 -20.46
N ILE A 572 5.53 11.45 -20.03
CA ILE A 572 5.42 12.57 -19.08
C ILE A 572 4.56 13.73 -19.61
N ASN A 573 4.27 13.77 -20.91
CA ASN A 573 3.42 14.76 -21.53
C ASN A 573 1.97 14.31 -21.74
N ASP A 574 1.65 13.03 -21.52
CA ASP A 574 0.30 12.52 -21.69
C ASP A 574 -0.63 13.03 -20.57
N ARG A 575 -1.63 13.82 -20.98
CA ARG A 575 -2.58 14.49 -20.08
C ARG A 575 -3.72 13.58 -19.60
N THR A 576 -3.76 12.32 -20.06
CA THR A 576 -4.67 11.31 -19.49
C THR A 576 -4.23 10.92 -18.09
N TYR A 577 -2.93 11.04 -17.78
CA TYR A 577 -2.35 10.77 -16.46
C TYR A 577 -2.30 12.02 -15.58
N TRP A 578 -2.41 11.82 -14.27
CA TRP A 578 -2.19 12.88 -13.29
C TRP A 578 -0.68 13.15 -13.11
N GLY A 579 -0.33 14.30 -12.55
CA GLY A 579 1.05 14.59 -12.19
C GLY A 579 1.57 13.61 -11.14
N ILE A 580 2.80 13.11 -11.28
CA ILE A 580 3.29 11.98 -10.49
C ILE A 580 3.46 12.26 -8.98
N MET A 581 3.76 13.51 -8.61
CA MET A 581 4.19 13.90 -7.26
C MET A 581 3.19 14.83 -6.58
N GLY A 582 2.92 14.64 -5.28
CA GLY A 582 2.30 15.65 -4.41
C GLY A 582 3.13 15.89 -3.15
N SER A 583 3.29 17.13 -2.71
CA SER A 583 4.03 17.42 -1.46
C SER A 583 3.42 18.47 -0.54
N ASN A 584 3.55 18.28 0.78
CA ASN A 584 3.02 19.19 1.80
C ASN A 584 4.00 19.38 2.96
N TYR A 585 4.14 20.60 3.46
CA TYR A 585 4.95 20.96 4.63
C TYR A 585 6.38 20.42 4.52
N CYS A 586 7.02 20.55 3.36
CA CYS A 586 8.35 19.98 3.11
C CYS A 586 9.43 21.07 3.07
N LYS A 587 10.69 20.72 3.33
CA LYS A 587 11.81 21.66 3.13
C LYS A 587 12.95 21.03 2.34
N ASN A 588 13.61 21.81 1.48
CA ASN A 588 14.79 21.40 0.73
C ASN A 588 14.52 20.17 -0.14
N LEU A 589 13.58 20.30 -1.08
CA LEU A 589 13.29 19.26 -2.07
C LEU A 589 14.21 19.38 -3.29
N LEU A 590 14.78 18.26 -3.76
CA LEU A 590 15.69 18.21 -4.91
C LEU A 590 15.23 17.18 -5.95
N TYR A 591 15.12 17.62 -7.20
CA TYR A 591 15.14 16.77 -8.40
C TYR A 591 16.47 16.99 -9.15
N ASP A 592 17.19 15.91 -9.44
CA ASP A 592 18.43 15.95 -10.21
C ASP A 592 18.47 14.82 -11.25
N GLY A 593 18.55 15.14 -12.54
CA GLY A 593 18.58 14.09 -13.59
C GLY A 593 17.23 13.41 -13.83
N CYS A 594 16.12 14.00 -13.40
CA CYS A 594 14.80 13.37 -13.43
C CYS A 594 14.05 13.62 -14.74
N SER A 595 13.22 12.67 -15.16
CA SER A 595 12.25 12.82 -16.26
C SER A 595 10.86 12.44 -15.77
N LEU A 596 10.11 13.43 -15.28
CA LEU A 596 8.86 13.25 -14.52
C LEU A 596 7.79 14.27 -14.97
N SER A 597 6.52 13.94 -14.84
CA SER A 597 5.40 14.71 -15.39
C SER A 597 5.11 15.99 -14.61
N ARG A 598 5.46 16.02 -13.32
CA ARG A 598 5.23 17.15 -12.43
C ARG A 598 6.30 17.29 -11.35
N PHE A 599 6.62 18.52 -11.01
CA PHE A 599 7.11 18.88 -9.68
C PHE A 599 6.02 19.67 -8.96
N ASP A 600 5.69 19.27 -7.74
CA ASP A 600 4.58 19.85 -7.00
C ASP A 600 4.95 20.21 -5.56
N ALA A 601 4.51 21.40 -5.16
CA ALA A 601 4.44 21.86 -3.78
C ALA A 601 3.00 22.34 -3.49
N HIS A 602 2.17 21.50 -2.87
CA HIS A 602 0.78 21.85 -2.53
C HIS A 602 0.73 22.93 -1.45
N MET A 603 1.27 22.66 -0.27
CA MET A 603 1.15 23.51 0.91
C MET A 603 2.50 23.64 1.61
N GLY A 604 2.95 24.86 1.90
CA GLY A 604 4.03 25.12 2.86
C GLY A 604 5.37 24.46 2.55
N VAL A 605 5.78 24.44 1.29
CA VAL A 605 7.13 23.98 0.93
C VAL A 605 8.14 25.12 1.06
N ALA A 606 9.31 24.86 1.63
CA ALA A 606 10.41 25.83 1.69
C ALA A 606 11.65 25.32 0.98
N ASN A 607 12.16 26.09 0.03
CA ASN A 607 13.28 25.73 -0.84
C ASN A 607 13.02 24.50 -1.73
N ALA A 608 13.20 24.67 -3.03
CA ALA A 608 13.13 23.60 -4.00
C ALA A 608 14.20 23.80 -5.07
N THR A 609 14.82 22.71 -5.50
CA THR A 609 15.78 22.69 -6.60
C THR A 609 15.36 21.63 -7.61
N ILE A 610 15.24 22.05 -8.87
CA ILE A 610 15.02 21.15 -10.00
C ILE A 610 16.17 21.41 -10.96
N ARG A 611 17.02 20.40 -11.17
CA ARG A 611 18.16 20.54 -12.08
C ARG A 611 18.37 19.34 -12.98
N ASN A 612 19.02 19.57 -14.11
CA ASN A 612 19.38 18.52 -15.08
C ASN A 612 18.18 17.65 -15.48
N SER A 613 16.97 18.22 -15.51
CA SER A 613 15.72 17.44 -15.53
C SER A 613 14.84 17.78 -16.74
N THR A 614 13.85 16.93 -16.99
CA THR A 614 12.74 17.21 -17.90
C THR A 614 11.43 17.08 -17.13
N ILE A 615 10.64 18.15 -17.11
CA ILE A 615 9.33 18.20 -16.46
C ILE A 615 8.24 18.19 -17.52
N GLY A 616 7.32 17.23 -17.41
CA GLY A 616 6.25 17.01 -18.37
C GLY A 616 5.09 18.01 -18.28
N SER A 617 3.96 17.64 -18.88
CA SER A 617 2.86 18.55 -19.18
C SER A 617 2.05 19.00 -17.96
N ALA A 618 2.12 18.25 -16.84
CA ALA A 618 1.55 18.66 -15.56
C ALA A 618 2.39 19.77 -14.87
N GLY A 619 3.62 20.01 -15.34
CA GLY A 619 4.40 21.21 -15.10
C GLY A 619 5.00 21.34 -13.70
N ILE A 620 5.46 22.54 -13.37
CA ILE A 620 5.97 22.91 -12.05
C ILE A 620 4.87 23.72 -11.37
N SER A 621 4.31 23.21 -10.27
CA SER A 621 3.22 23.88 -9.56
C SER A 621 3.54 24.05 -8.08
N VAL A 622 3.63 25.29 -7.60
CA VAL A 622 4.22 25.57 -6.28
C VAL A 622 3.39 26.54 -5.42
N THR A 623 3.40 26.25 -4.11
CA THR A 623 3.05 27.16 -3.01
C THR A 623 4.15 27.06 -1.95
N GLY A 624 4.75 28.16 -1.51
CA GLY A 624 5.86 28.04 -0.58
C GLY A 624 6.60 29.32 -0.19
N THR A 625 7.88 29.14 0.13
CA THR A 625 8.81 30.19 0.56
C THR A 625 10.25 29.80 0.26
N GLY A 626 11.18 30.75 0.39
CA GLY A 626 12.61 30.51 0.20
C GLY A 626 13.00 30.56 -1.28
N THR A 627 13.99 29.76 -1.67
CA THR A 627 14.51 29.77 -3.05
C THR A 627 13.95 28.62 -3.88
N LEU A 628 13.33 28.93 -5.02
CA LEU A 628 13.10 27.96 -6.09
C LEU A 628 14.20 28.10 -7.14
N LEU A 629 15.07 27.09 -7.25
CA LEU A 629 16.09 27.00 -8.28
C LEU A 629 15.64 26.04 -9.38
N LEU A 630 15.60 26.53 -10.61
CA LEU A 630 15.41 25.75 -11.83
C LEU A 630 16.66 25.91 -12.70
N GLU A 631 17.41 24.83 -12.92
CA GLU A 631 18.70 24.89 -13.62
C GLU A 631 18.85 23.77 -14.65
N ASN A 632 19.35 24.06 -15.85
CA ASN A 632 19.60 23.04 -16.88
C ASN A 632 18.41 22.09 -17.09
N THR A 633 17.20 22.65 -17.22
CA THR A 633 15.95 21.88 -17.19
C THR A 633 15.04 22.25 -18.35
N THR A 634 14.38 21.25 -18.92
CA THR A 634 13.30 21.44 -19.90
C THR A 634 11.94 21.32 -19.21
N ALA A 635 11.04 22.28 -19.41
CA ALA A 635 9.70 22.28 -18.83
C ALA A 635 8.62 22.35 -19.91
N ASN A 636 7.65 21.43 -19.84
CA ASN A 636 6.60 21.26 -20.85
C ASN A 636 5.19 21.66 -20.35
N GLY A 637 5.12 22.34 -19.20
CA GLY A 637 3.88 22.83 -18.62
C GLY A 637 3.22 23.93 -19.48
N SER A 638 1.99 24.31 -19.15
CA SER A 638 1.36 25.51 -19.76
C SER A 638 2.05 26.81 -19.36
N ASN A 639 2.74 26.80 -18.21
CA ASN A 639 3.62 27.86 -17.73
C ASN A 639 4.99 27.26 -17.41
N LEU A 640 6.03 28.10 -17.37
CA LEU A 640 7.35 27.66 -16.90
C LEU A 640 7.27 27.28 -15.40
N VAL A 641 6.68 28.15 -14.58
CA VAL A 641 6.34 27.89 -13.18
C VAL A 641 4.92 28.38 -12.90
N GLY A 642 4.07 27.50 -12.40
CA GLY A 642 2.72 27.85 -11.94
C GLY A 642 2.66 28.05 -10.44
N LEU A 643 2.24 29.22 -9.98
CA LEU A 643 1.84 29.45 -8.60
C LEU A 643 0.42 28.90 -8.39
N ARG A 644 0.21 28.14 -7.32
CA ARG A 644 -1.06 27.44 -7.11
C ARG A 644 -2.19 28.38 -6.73
N THR A 645 -3.13 28.56 -7.65
CA THR A 645 -4.37 29.35 -7.46
C THR A 645 -5.20 28.90 -6.25
N ASP A 646 -5.31 27.59 -6.01
CA ASP A 646 -6.13 27.04 -4.93
C ASP A 646 -5.54 27.30 -3.53
N TYR A 647 -4.30 27.76 -3.47
CA TYR A 647 -3.58 28.15 -2.24
C TYR A 647 -2.95 29.54 -2.38
N GLY A 648 -3.65 30.48 -3.01
CA GLY A 648 -3.30 31.90 -2.92
C GLY A 648 -2.07 32.33 -3.74
N CYS A 649 -1.64 31.49 -4.68
CA CYS A 649 -0.49 31.76 -5.56
C CYS A 649 0.81 32.12 -4.81
N THR A 650 1.05 31.57 -3.63
CA THR A 650 2.12 32.08 -2.78
C THR A 650 3.50 31.50 -3.06
N TRP A 651 4.51 32.36 -3.20
CA TRP A 651 5.91 32.05 -2.95
C TRP A 651 6.63 33.23 -2.27
N GLU A 652 6.83 33.17 -0.96
CA GLU A 652 7.57 34.22 -0.22
C GLU A 652 9.09 33.97 -0.32
N GLY A 653 9.74 34.54 -1.34
CA GLY A 653 11.17 34.37 -1.56
C GLY A 653 11.56 34.60 -3.01
N ASP A 654 12.57 33.91 -3.51
CA ASP A 654 13.16 34.18 -4.83
C ASP A 654 13.05 33.00 -5.79
N PHE A 655 12.91 33.33 -7.08
CA PHE A 655 13.01 32.39 -8.18
C PHE A 655 14.32 32.62 -8.93
N ILE A 656 15.07 31.54 -9.16
CA ILE A 656 16.32 31.54 -9.92
C ILE A 656 16.19 30.52 -11.04
N ILE A 657 16.22 30.98 -12.28
CA ILE A 657 16.06 30.16 -13.49
C ILE A 657 17.33 30.30 -14.33
N ARG A 658 17.99 29.18 -14.62
CA ARG A 658 19.29 29.16 -15.31
C ARG A 658 19.36 28.11 -16.40
N ASN A 659 19.77 28.49 -17.61
CA ASN A 659 20.05 27.56 -18.71
C ASN A 659 18.88 26.59 -18.98
N CYS A 660 17.67 27.11 -19.06
CA CYS A 660 16.45 26.30 -19.16
C CYS A 660 15.83 26.38 -20.55
N VAL A 661 15.03 25.37 -20.89
CA VAL A 661 14.17 25.35 -22.07
C VAL A 661 12.72 25.28 -21.61
N PHE A 662 11.88 26.19 -22.08
CA PHE A 662 10.45 26.17 -21.84
C PHE A 662 9.73 25.84 -23.14
N ILE A 663 8.94 24.76 -23.16
CA ILE A 663 8.11 24.34 -24.30
C ILE A 663 6.64 24.47 -23.87
N PRO A 664 5.99 25.62 -24.11
CA PRO A 664 4.64 25.88 -23.63
C PRO A 664 3.65 24.80 -24.07
N GLY A 665 2.96 24.22 -23.09
CA GLY A 665 1.95 23.19 -23.32
C GLY A 665 2.48 21.94 -24.02
N GLY A 666 3.78 21.64 -23.90
CA GLY A 666 4.43 20.52 -24.58
C GLY A 666 4.45 20.66 -26.10
N GLY A 667 4.44 21.89 -26.61
CA GLY A 667 4.42 22.20 -28.03
C GLY A 667 3.00 22.35 -28.61
N GLY A 668 1.96 22.37 -27.79
CA GLY A 668 0.60 22.68 -28.23
C GLY A 668 0.41 24.16 -28.62
N LYS A 669 -0.64 24.48 -29.40
CA LYS A 669 -0.98 25.86 -29.77
C LYS A 669 -1.49 26.65 -28.56
N ILE A 670 -0.64 27.47 -27.93
CA ILE A 670 -0.97 28.21 -26.69
C ILE A 670 -0.28 29.57 -26.60
N SER A 671 -0.88 30.52 -25.88
CA SER A 671 -0.18 31.73 -25.44
C SER A 671 0.67 31.44 -24.22
N ALA A 672 1.99 31.54 -24.37
CA ALA A 672 2.94 31.24 -23.29
C ALA A 672 2.97 32.31 -22.20
N SER A 673 3.08 31.88 -20.94
CA SER A 673 3.45 32.70 -19.79
C SER A 673 4.51 32.00 -18.94
N LEU A 674 5.47 32.76 -18.40
CA LEU A 674 6.53 32.19 -17.57
C LEU A 674 5.98 31.86 -16.17
N ILE A 675 5.38 32.84 -15.51
CA ILE A 675 4.83 32.70 -14.16
C ILE A 675 3.30 32.69 -14.24
N GLY A 676 2.71 31.52 -14.00
CA GLY A 676 1.26 31.31 -14.02
C GLY A 676 0.60 31.48 -12.66
N GLY A 677 -0.68 31.84 -12.63
CA GLY A 677 -1.49 31.90 -11.42
C GLY A 677 -2.74 32.75 -11.58
N SER A 678 -3.62 32.71 -10.58
CA SER A 678 -4.81 33.56 -10.49
C SER A 678 -5.07 33.93 -9.03
N TYR A 679 -5.20 35.22 -8.73
CA TYR A 679 -5.43 35.73 -7.39
C TYR A 679 -6.35 36.96 -7.42
N SER A 680 -7.57 36.81 -6.90
CA SER A 680 -8.56 37.90 -6.89
C SER A 680 -8.41 38.87 -5.71
N GLY A 681 -7.69 38.49 -4.66
CA GLY A 681 -7.66 39.24 -3.39
C GLY A 681 -8.97 39.22 -2.61
N GLN A 682 -9.91 38.33 -2.95
CA GLN A 682 -11.22 38.24 -2.29
C GLN A 682 -11.35 37.05 -1.33
N HIS A 683 -10.42 36.10 -1.37
CA HIS A 683 -10.45 34.89 -0.57
C HIS A 683 -9.42 34.93 0.55
N ASP A 684 -9.84 34.54 1.76
CA ASP A 684 -8.93 34.37 2.90
C ASP A 684 -8.27 33.01 2.83
N PHE A 685 -6.96 32.98 2.55
CA PHE A 685 -6.20 31.73 2.58
C PHE A 685 -5.71 31.36 4.00
N GLY A 686 -5.97 32.23 4.97
CA GLY A 686 -5.50 32.12 6.35
C GLY A 686 -4.07 32.62 6.52
N TYR A 687 -3.47 33.30 5.53
CA TYR A 687 -2.12 33.87 5.59
C TYR A 687 -1.92 34.94 4.49
N THR A 688 -0.93 35.81 4.69
CA THR A 688 -0.52 36.80 3.68
C THR A 688 0.02 36.10 2.45
N CYS A 689 -0.50 36.45 1.28
CA CYS A 689 -0.08 35.84 0.04
C CYS A 689 1.02 36.66 -0.64
N TYR A 690 2.05 36.00 -1.16
CA TYR A 690 3.25 36.63 -1.73
C TYR A 690 3.52 36.13 -3.14
N MET A 691 3.84 37.02 -4.08
CA MET A 691 4.65 36.64 -5.24
C MET A 691 6.12 36.47 -4.84
N PRO A 692 6.91 35.75 -5.66
CA PRO A 692 8.36 35.82 -5.55
C PRO A 692 8.81 37.29 -5.55
N LYS A 693 9.65 37.65 -4.57
CA LYS A 693 10.21 38.97 -4.40
C LYS A 693 11.10 39.32 -5.60
N THR A 694 12.01 38.43 -5.93
CA THR A 694 12.92 38.56 -7.07
C THR A 694 12.80 37.36 -7.99
N ILE A 695 12.72 37.60 -9.30
CA ILE A 695 12.79 36.56 -10.33
C ILE A 695 14.00 36.82 -11.21
N THR A 696 15.00 35.94 -11.13
CA THR A 696 16.20 36.03 -11.96
C THR A 696 16.17 34.94 -13.02
N ILE A 697 16.27 35.33 -14.29
CA ILE A 697 16.30 34.41 -15.44
C ILE A 697 17.58 34.67 -16.23
N ASP A 698 18.47 33.68 -16.30
CA ASP A 698 19.69 33.72 -17.12
C ASP A 698 19.75 32.51 -18.06
N GLY A 699 19.67 32.74 -19.38
CA GLY A 699 19.80 31.67 -20.37
C GLY A 699 18.53 30.83 -20.52
N LEU A 700 17.37 31.47 -20.67
CA LEU A 700 16.11 30.79 -20.96
C LEU A 700 15.83 30.78 -22.47
N HIS A 701 15.56 29.61 -23.04
CA HIS A 701 15.00 29.48 -24.38
C HIS A 701 13.51 29.13 -24.30
N ILE A 702 12.65 29.91 -24.95
CA ILE A 702 11.20 29.69 -25.00
C ILE A 702 10.85 29.19 -26.41
N ASP A 703 10.42 27.94 -26.51
CA ASP A 703 9.97 27.32 -27.74
C ASP A 703 8.48 27.58 -28.00
N ASP A 704 8.16 28.83 -28.30
CA ASP A 704 6.80 29.33 -28.53
C ASP A 704 6.36 29.27 -30.01
N ARG A 705 7.01 28.47 -30.86
CA ARG A 705 6.69 28.41 -32.31
C ARG A 705 5.22 28.10 -32.61
N ASN A 706 4.60 27.30 -31.75
CA ASN A 706 3.18 26.93 -31.86
C ASN A 706 2.33 27.90 -31.03
N HIS A 707 2.19 29.14 -31.51
CA HIS A 707 1.41 30.18 -30.85
C HIS A 707 0.14 30.57 -31.65
N PRO A 708 -0.89 31.18 -31.01
CA PRO A 708 -2.02 31.80 -31.70
C PRO A 708 -1.61 32.92 -32.68
N ASP A 709 -2.48 33.22 -33.63
CA ASP A 709 -2.20 34.23 -34.67
C ASP A 709 -2.12 35.64 -34.06
N THR A 710 -2.88 35.88 -32.99
CA THR A 710 -2.91 37.12 -32.20
C THR A 710 -1.81 37.18 -31.12
N TYR A 711 -0.85 36.26 -31.15
CA TYR A 711 0.19 36.17 -30.13
C TYR A 711 1.20 37.31 -30.26
N GLU A 712 1.42 38.08 -29.20
CA GLU A 712 2.36 39.22 -29.21
C GLU A 712 3.72 38.87 -28.56
N GLY A 713 3.91 37.62 -28.15
CA GLY A 713 5.08 37.17 -27.40
C GLY A 713 4.71 36.61 -26.03
N ALA A 714 5.67 35.93 -25.39
CA ALA A 714 5.45 35.28 -24.10
C ALA A 714 5.32 36.33 -22.99
N ALA A 715 4.35 36.13 -22.09
CA ALA A 715 4.21 36.99 -20.92
C ALA A 715 5.15 36.54 -19.79
N ILE A 716 5.76 37.48 -19.07
CA ILE A 716 6.48 37.17 -17.83
C ILE A 716 5.49 36.66 -16.79
N PHE A 717 4.37 37.38 -16.61
CA PHE A 717 3.28 36.99 -15.73
C PHE A 717 2.01 36.70 -16.52
N ALA A 718 1.30 35.64 -16.14
CA ALA A 718 -0.07 35.42 -16.58
C ALA A 718 -0.99 36.57 -16.08
N ASN A 719 -2.22 36.63 -16.57
CA ASN A 719 -3.21 37.57 -16.03
C ASN A 719 -3.78 37.05 -14.70
N PHE A 720 -3.17 37.49 -13.59
CA PHE A 720 -3.55 37.04 -12.24
C PHE A 720 -4.94 37.51 -11.80
N ASN A 721 -5.42 38.66 -12.30
CA ASN A 721 -6.74 39.19 -11.95
C ASN A 721 -7.33 40.02 -13.09
N ARG A 722 -8.25 39.44 -13.86
CA ARG A 722 -8.86 40.13 -15.01
C ARG A 722 -9.68 41.36 -14.63
N ASN A 723 -10.11 41.47 -13.38
CA ASN A 723 -10.98 42.55 -12.91
C ASN A 723 -10.19 43.71 -12.29
N ASN A 724 -8.91 43.51 -11.95
CA ASN A 724 -8.07 44.55 -11.34
C ASN A 724 -7.40 45.39 -12.45
N THR A 725 -8.18 46.28 -13.08
CA THR A 725 -7.75 47.08 -14.23
C THR A 725 -7.40 48.52 -13.88
N ASP A 726 -7.74 48.98 -12.69
CA ASP A 726 -7.51 50.32 -12.19
C ASP A 726 -7.50 50.36 -10.65
N ASP A 727 -7.14 51.52 -10.10
CA ASP A 727 -6.98 51.73 -8.65
C ASP A 727 -8.29 51.66 -7.86
N THR A 728 -9.45 51.49 -8.51
CA THR A 728 -10.74 51.31 -7.83
C THR A 728 -10.98 49.87 -7.36
N TYR A 729 -10.21 48.90 -7.88
CA TYR A 729 -10.32 47.51 -7.46
C TYR A 729 -9.73 47.29 -6.07
N ALA A 730 -10.58 47.01 -5.08
CA ALA A 730 -10.15 46.73 -3.71
C ALA A 730 -9.93 45.23 -3.45
N GLU A 731 -8.71 44.85 -3.11
CA GLU A 731 -8.37 43.52 -2.58
C GLU A 731 -8.69 43.48 -1.08
N LYS A 732 -9.67 42.65 -0.68
CA LYS A 732 -9.99 42.44 0.75
C LYS A 732 -8.84 41.78 1.51
N TYR A 733 -8.11 40.91 0.81
CA TYR A 733 -6.90 40.25 1.25
C TYR A 733 -5.79 40.65 0.27
N PRO A 734 -5.00 41.70 0.59
CA PRO A 734 -4.01 42.24 -0.34
C PRO A 734 -2.92 41.23 -0.72
N TYR A 735 -2.53 41.24 -1.99
CA TYR A 735 -1.44 40.42 -2.50
C TYR A 735 -0.11 41.18 -2.47
N VAL A 736 0.90 40.60 -1.82
CA VAL A 736 2.25 41.20 -1.84
C VAL A 736 2.91 40.84 -3.17
N ARG A 737 3.04 41.84 -4.04
CA ARG A 737 3.58 41.68 -5.39
C ARG A 737 5.11 41.64 -5.38
N GLY A 738 5.69 41.04 -6.42
CA GLY A 738 7.14 40.97 -6.59
C GLY A 738 7.74 42.37 -6.79
N GLU A 739 9.02 42.52 -6.45
CA GLU A 739 9.73 43.79 -6.56
C GLU A 739 10.46 43.91 -7.89
N GLU A 740 11.10 42.82 -8.35
CA GLU A 740 12.02 42.86 -9.48
C GLU A 740 12.06 41.57 -10.31
N VAL A 741 12.16 41.73 -11.63
CA VAL A 741 12.47 40.68 -12.60
C VAL A 741 13.75 41.05 -13.35
N ILE A 742 14.75 40.18 -13.29
CA ILE A 742 16.05 40.34 -13.96
C ILE A 742 16.12 39.31 -15.09
N LEU A 743 16.22 39.79 -16.32
CA LEU A 743 16.26 38.98 -17.53
C LEU A 743 17.62 39.11 -18.21
N LYS A 744 18.30 37.98 -18.39
CA LYS A 744 19.57 37.87 -19.10
C LYS A 744 19.52 36.69 -20.07
N ASN A 745 20.01 36.87 -21.29
CA ASN A 745 20.11 35.80 -22.28
C ASN A 745 18.79 35.04 -22.55
N VAL A 746 17.65 35.74 -22.58
CA VAL A 746 16.35 35.11 -22.86
C VAL A 746 16.05 35.18 -24.35
N THR A 747 15.65 34.04 -24.94
CA THR A 747 15.36 33.93 -26.38
C THR A 747 14.01 33.27 -26.62
N THR A 748 13.35 33.63 -27.72
CA THR A 748 12.09 33.04 -28.18
C THR A 748 12.27 32.44 -29.56
N ALA A 749 11.62 31.32 -29.83
CA ALA A 749 11.66 30.67 -31.13
C ALA A 749 10.75 31.38 -32.15
N SER A 750 9.73 32.10 -31.69
CA SER A 750 8.87 32.99 -32.49
C SER A 750 9.56 34.28 -32.94
N GLY A 751 10.67 34.66 -32.29
CA GLY A 751 11.33 35.96 -32.45
C GLY A 751 10.57 37.13 -31.84
N LYS A 752 9.42 36.90 -31.17
CA LYS A 752 8.65 37.95 -30.51
C LYS A 752 9.26 38.33 -29.17
N PRO A 753 9.17 39.61 -28.75
CA PRO A 753 9.71 40.04 -27.47
C PRO A 753 8.89 39.48 -26.30
N LEU A 754 9.51 39.48 -25.11
CA LEU A 754 8.77 39.26 -23.86
C LEU A 754 7.90 40.48 -23.55
N ARG A 755 6.75 40.22 -22.94
CA ARG A 755 5.80 41.22 -22.46
C ARG A 755 5.51 41.00 -20.98
N THR A 756 5.09 42.04 -20.26
CA THR A 756 4.88 41.92 -18.81
C THR A 756 3.71 41.00 -18.46
N CYS A 757 2.51 41.36 -18.94
CA CYS A 757 1.23 40.69 -18.66
C CYS A 757 0.17 41.25 -19.62
N ASP A 758 -0.92 40.52 -19.87
CA ASP A 758 -2.10 41.07 -20.58
C ASP A 758 -2.77 42.21 -19.80
N ASN A 759 -2.78 42.11 -18.47
CA ASN A 759 -3.22 43.16 -17.57
C ASN A 759 -2.01 43.78 -16.86
N ALA A 760 -1.45 44.83 -17.46
CA ALA A 760 -0.26 45.50 -16.95
C ALA A 760 -0.52 46.26 -15.63
N HIS A 761 -1.77 46.64 -15.33
CA HIS A 761 -2.11 47.43 -14.14
C HIS A 761 -1.64 46.74 -12.84
N ILE A 762 -1.81 45.42 -12.75
CA ILE A 762 -1.43 44.63 -11.57
C ILE A 762 0.08 44.67 -11.33
N PHE A 763 0.89 44.84 -12.39
CA PHE A 763 2.35 44.75 -12.31
C PHE A 763 3.03 46.09 -12.62
N LYS A 764 2.31 47.21 -12.52
CA LYS A 764 2.82 48.55 -12.83
C LYS A 764 4.04 48.96 -11.99
N ASP A 765 4.17 48.42 -10.78
CA ASP A 765 5.24 48.72 -9.84
C ASP A 765 6.40 47.71 -9.86
N VAL A 766 6.28 46.62 -10.64
CA VAL A 766 7.35 45.60 -10.76
C VAL A 766 8.45 46.12 -11.67
N LYS A 767 9.69 46.16 -11.17
CA LYS A 767 10.85 46.58 -11.97
C LYS A 767 11.28 45.45 -12.89
N ILE A 768 11.29 45.68 -14.20
CA ILE A 768 11.80 44.73 -15.19
C ILE A 768 13.12 45.24 -15.73
N ARG A 769 14.19 44.47 -15.55
CA ARG A 769 15.55 44.80 -16.02
C ARG A 769 16.01 43.78 -17.04
N PHE A 770 16.38 44.27 -18.22
CA PHE A 770 17.12 43.49 -19.21
C PHE A 770 18.60 43.77 -19.00
N VAL A 771 19.38 42.71 -18.76
CA VAL A 771 20.83 42.77 -18.64
C VAL A 771 21.41 42.34 -19.96
N ASP A 772 22.01 43.30 -20.68
CA ASP A 772 22.67 43.06 -21.96
C ASP A 772 23.86 42.10 -21.78
N LYS A 773 24.23 41.39 -22.85
CA LYS A 773 25.46 40.61 -22.89
C LYS A 773 26.64 41.59 -22.95
N ASP A 774 27.36 41.74 -21.84
CA ASP A 774 28.76 42.21 -21.88
C ASP A 774 29.64 41.21 -22.65
#